data_AF-A0A9W6WXQ4-F1
#
_entry.id   AF-A0A9W6WXQ4-F1
#
_cell.length_a   1.000
_cell.length_b   1.000
_cell.length_c   1.000
_cell.angle_alpha   90.00
_cell.angle_beta   90.00
_cell.angle_gamma   90.00
#
_symmetry.space_group_name_H-M   'P 1'
#
loop_
_entity.id
_entity.type
_entity.pdbx_description
1 polymer ?
#
loop_
_entity_poly.entity_id
_entity_poly.type
_entity_poly.pdbx_seq_one_letter_code
_entity_poly.pdbx_strand_id
1 'polypeptide(L)'
;MDAVPPDAAAEVARLKSEVHAKEEALNALKAKTKAFVDNMRGQLATETKKVTALEEKLKEATAAAAAAASAAPAENGSGEQQQRLSEEIEKLKKETAARESELKTRAKSFADAMNSQLEAEKEKCRNLEAQLQQKTEALAAAEAAKAAADQAKEMDFLSQPVAAGSHTDDEFNAVQSQLNSANFDIADLRERLRTLEADALQSTQQTTSLRQELETLRASTEQQRNRLQEQVVSLRARESSLTTELASQQTQKKAEENSLIEVDQAKIKELEFQLEQHKIENQHLQKQLSDKDFQLEQLDGYRRRADDSESMVLQSQAEITSLQNQLQAKCNELAAYSCGKCTELEEKLAEITQLYEKVNLGRSRSDSLIAETQSQLGEMQTIKQQYLASQERLDDMMKQNLKLNEKISEKEIEVSTLKAEMKKWSMEMAELQAQHSTLKSDTTEHRQRSESVHAELQKAEEALKELQTRSAQLEKKKQELLASIETINKENTDKRQKAKALVQSLVSEKTNLLEARSELQKEVDRLRMEVNQRNVENEQQVKELREQNNEKAAQSAATIQSLTDEVASLKHALTTVQESEKVQQRAKELAAAKREIEDSNKKRLAAKAETQKLAVELENVHKCLDHITTHVNANCTENIQQIALVQGHVKEALEVLEKRAGIGAQAKQQRPEDDTAEIVRKAEALSGVRSGNASQQNPQAKRLEENVSRVSEQVCRRAFTDVACWKLSVVVATNQQIRLLVDITERLCDIAVEQNDANLKDVIINKLTQTFTQCFSEKLLNVYNKADEAVSLLDAHGPTSESGHAAVRPVS
;
A
#
# COMPACT_ATOMS: atom_id res chain seq x y z
N MET A 1 1.48 -29.38 -14.36
CA MET A 1 0.61 -29.40 -13.16
C MET A 1 0.60 -27.99 -12.64
N ASP A 2 -0.40 -27.22 -13.05
CA ASP A 2 -0.47 -25.81 -12.67
C ASP A 2 -1.16 -25.71 -11.31
N ALA A 3 -0.53 -25.02 -10.36
CA ALA A 3 -1.05 -24.88 -9.01
C ALA A 3 -2.34 -24.03 -9.05
N VAL A 4 -3.39 -24.53 -8.41
CA VAL A 4 -4.67 -23.82 -8.26
C VAL A 4 -4.41 -22.47 -7.58
N PRO A 5 -4.74 -21.32 -8.20
CA PRO A 5 -4.54 -20.03 -7.58
C PRO A 5 -5.39 -19.91 -6.30
N PRO A 6 -4.84 -19.42 -5.17
CA PRO A 6 -5.59 -19.28 -3.92
C PRO A 6 -6.75 -18.24 -4.02
N ASP A 7 -6.81 -17.51 -5.12
CA ASP A 7 -7.78 -16.46 -5.42
C ASP A 7 -9.12 -17.01 -5.98
N ALA A 8 -9.16 -18.26 -6.45
CA ALA A 8 -10.33 -18.81 -7.15
C ALA A 8 -11.60 -18.87 -6.28
N ALA A 9 -11.46 -19.18 -4.99
CA ALA A 9 -12.57 -19.19 -4.04
C ALA A 9 -13.04 -17.77 -3.66
N ALA A 10 -12.12 -16.80 -3.60
CA ALA A 10 -12.44 -15.40 -3.35
C ALA A 10 -13.22 -14.79 -4.52
N GLU A 11 -12.82 -15.09 -5.76
CA GLU A 11 -13.54 -14.63 -6.96
C GLU A 11 -14.96 -15.25 -7.06
N VAL A 12 -15.15 -16.51 -6.68
CA VAL A 12 -16.51 -17.12 -6.60
C VAL A 12 -17.36 -16.44 -5.53
N ALA A 13 -16.78 -16.03 -4.39
CA ALA A 13 -17.49 -15.26 -3.37
C ALA A 13 -17.84 -13.84 -3.85
N ARG A 14 -16.93 -13.19 -4.58
CA ARG A 14 -17.14 -11.86 -5.20
C ARG A 14 -18.23 -11.87 -6.26
N LEU A 15 -18.25 -12.88 -7.12
CA LEU A 15 -19.30 -13.06 -8.14
C LEU A 15 -20.67 -13.33 -7.49
N LYS A 16 -20.72 -14.09 -6.38
CA LYS A 16 -21.97 -14.33 -5.62
C LYS A 16 -22.57 -13.05 -5.04
N SER A 17 -21.76 -12.16 -4.46
CA SER A 17 -22.26 -10.87 -3.95
C SER A 17 -22.62 -9.91 -5.08
N GLU A 18 -21.91 -9.93 -6.21
CA GLU A 18 -22.25 -9.12 -7.39
C GLU A 18 -23.58 -9.55 -8.02
N VAL A 19 -23.86 -10.86 -8.15
CA VAL A 19 -25.17 -11.36 -8.61
C VAL A 19 -26.30 -10.92 -7.67
N HIS A 20 -26.15 -11.10 -6.35
CA HIS A 20 -27.18 -10.70 -5.38
C HIS A 20 -27.47 -9.19 -5.44
N ALA A 21 -26.45 -8.34 -5.50
CA ALA A 21 -26.60 -6.89 -5.65
C ALA A 21 -27.29 -6.50 -6.97
N LYS A 22 -27.11 -7.30 -8.03
CA LYS A 22 -27.81 -7.12 -9.31
C LYS A 22 -29.27 -7.56 -9.25
N GLU A 23 -29.60 -8.63 -8.54
CA GLU A 23 -31.00 -9.03 -8.31
C GLU A 23 -31.76 -8.00 -7.47
N GLU A 24 -31.14 -7.43 -6.43
CA GLU A 24 -31.70 -6.32 -5.64
C GLU A 24 -31.96 -5.09 -6.51
N ALA A 25 -30.98 -4.68 -7.33
CA ALA A 25 -31.14 -3.57 -8.27
C ALA A 25 -32.26 -3.83 -9.29
N LEU A 26 -32.38 -5.06 -9.81
CA LEU A 26 -33.45 -5.48 -10.71
C LEU A 26 -34.83 -5.42 -10.03
N ASN A 27 -34.92 -5.83 -8.77
CA ASN A 27 -36.17 -5.77 -7.99
C ASN A 27 -36.56 -4.34 -7.62
N ALA A 28 -35.60 -3.48 -7.28
CA ALA A 28 -35.83 -2.04 -7.12
C ALA A 28 -36.31 -1.37 -8.42
N LEU A 29 -35.78 -1.78 -9.58
CA LEU A 29 -36.20 -1.28 -10.89
C LEU A 29 -37.66 -1.68 -11.21
N LYS A 30 -38.05 -2.94 -10.93
CA LYS A 30 -39.45 -3.41 -11.04
C LYS A 30 -40.38 -2.57 -10.15
N ALA A 31 -40.02 -2.37 -8.88
CA ALA A 31 -40.81 -1.60 -7.92
C ALA A 31 -41.00 -0.14 -8.36
N LYS A 32 -39.91 0.52 -8.81
CA LYS A 32 -39.94 1.90 -9.32
C LYS A 32 -40.79 2.03 -10.59
N THR A 33 -40.73 1.05 -11.48
CA THR A 33 -41.57 1.01 -12.71
C THR A 33 -43.05 0.91 -12.35
N LYS A 34 -43.41 0.00 -11.44
CA LYS A 34 -44.79 -0.14 -10.95
C LYS A 34 -45.30 1.15 -10.30
N ALA A 35 -44.53 1.73 -9.38
CA ALA A 35 -44.90 2.96 -8.68
C ALA A 35 -45.13 4.14 -9.63
N PHE A 36 -44.36 4.26 -10.72
CA PHE A 36 -44.59 5.28 -11.75
C PHE A 36 -45.90 5.04 -12.52
N VAL A 37 -46.16 3.80 -12.95
CA VAL A 37 -47.39 3.44 -13.67
C VAL A 37 -48.65 3.65 -12.81
N ASP A 38 -48.59 3.27 -11.53
CA ASP A 38 -49.71 3.46 -10.59
C ASP A 38 -49.91 4.95 -10.24
N ASN A 39 -48.85 5.77 -10.19
CA ASN A 39 -48.97 7.23 -10.06
C ASN A 39 -49.63 7.86 -11.30
N MET A 40 -49.18 7.52 -12.51
CA MET A 40 -49.78 8.00 -13.77
C MET A 40 -51.26 7.58 -13.89
N ARG A 41 -51.61 6.37 -13.45
CA ARG A 41 -53.00 5.90 -13.37
C ARG A 41 -53.82 6.71 -12.35
N GLY A 42 -53.24 7.07 -11.21
CA GLY A 42 -53.85 7.94 -10.20
C GLY A 42 -54.10 9.37 -10.68
N GLN A 43 -53.14 9.96 -11.40
CA GLN A 43 -53.32 11.27 -12.05
C GLN A 43 -54.46 11.22 -13.06
N LEU A 44 -54.48 10.22 -13.95
CA LEU A 44 -55.53 10.07 -14.95
C LEU A 44 -56.92 9.93 -14.30
N ALA A 45 -57.05 9.07 -13.28
CA ALA A 45 -58.31 8.90 -12.55
C ALA A 45 -58.76 10.17 -11.79
N THR A 46 -57.83 11.07 -11.45
CA THR A 46 -58.13 12.38 -10.83
C THR A 46 -58.65 13.37 -11.86
N GLU A 47 -58.06 13.43 -13.06
CA GLU A 47 -58.57 14.26 -14.16
C GLU A 47 -59.92 13.77 -14.70
N THR A 48 -60.13 12.44 -14.82
CA THR A 48 -61.45 11.88 -15.18
C THR A 48 -62.54 12.31 -14.18
N LYS A 49 -62.25 12.29 -12.87
CA LYS A 49 -63.18 12.76 -11.83
C LYS A 49 -63.52 14.25 -11.94
N LYS A 50 -62.57 15.09 -12.36
CA LYS A 50 -62.84 16.52 -12.62
C LYS A 50 -63.80 16.70 -13.79
N VAL A 51 -63.63 15.95 -14.87
CA VAL A 51 -64.53 16.00 -16.02
C VAL A 51 -65.93 15.54 -15.64
N THR A 52 -66.10 14.41 -14.94
CA THR A 52 -67.43 13.93 -14.53
C THR A 52 -68.13 14.91 -13.59
N ALA A 53 -67.40 15.52 -12.65
CA ALA A 53 -67.97 16.54 -11.74
C ALA A 53 -68.40 17.84 -12.48
N LEU A 54 -67.76 18.19 -13.60
CA LEU A 54 -68.18 19.30 -14.45
C LEU A 54 -69.37 18.92 -15.35
N GLU A 55 -69.44 17.67 -15.82
CA GLU A 55 -70.62 17.14 -16.52
C GLU A 55 -71.86 17.05 -15.61
N GLU A 56 -71.68 16.70 -14.35
CA GLU A 56 -72.73 16.71 -13.33
C GLU A 56 -73.23 18.14 -13.07
N LYS A 57 -72.32 19.09 -12.85
CA LYS A 57 -72.69 20.52 -12.74
C LYS A 57 -73.39 21.08 -13.98
N LEU A 58 -73.01 20.65 -15.19
CA LEU A 58 -73.72 21.04 -16.41
C LEU A 58 -75.14 20.44 -16.46
N LYS A 59 -75.33 19.20 -16.01
CA LYS A 59 -76.66 18.58 -15.89
C LYS A 59 -77.51 19.29 -14.85
N GLU A 60 -76.95 19.64 -13.70
CA GLU A 60 -77.64 20.42 -12.65
C GLU A 60 -78.04 21.81 -13.18
N ALA A 61 -77.13 22.55 -13.80
CA ALA A 61 -77.43 23.85 -14.42
C ALA A 61 -78.47 23.75 -15.54
N THR A 62 -78.40 22.69 -16.36
CA THR A 62 -79.38 22.43 -17.44
C THR A 62 -80.75 22.05 -16.88
N ALA A 63 -80.81 21.27 -15.80
CA ALA A 63 -82.06 20.93 -15.12
C ALA A 63 -82.67 22.16 -14.43
N ALA A 64 -81.85 23.01 -13.80
CA ALA A 64 -82.29 24.28 -13.23
C ALA A 64 -82.82 25.25 -14.30
N ALA A 65 -82.14 25.36 -15.44
CA ALA A 65 -82.61 26.17 -16.58
C ALA A 65 -83.92 25.61 -17.18
N ALA A 66 -84.05 24.29 -17.30
CA ALA A 66 -85.28 23.65 -17.77
C ALA A 66 -86.45 23.81 -16.76
N ALA A 67 -86.17 23.79 -15.46
CA ALA A 67 -87.16 24.09 -14.44
C ALA A 67 -87.61 25.56 -14.50
N ALA A 68 -86.68 26.50 -14.62
CA ALA A 68 -86.99 27.92 -14.79
C ALA A 68 -87.82 28.19 -16.07
N ALA A 69 -87.49 27.52 -17.18
CA ALA A 69 -88.22 27.63 -18.45
C ALA A 69 -89.68 27.11 -18.40
N SER A 70 -90.10 26.45 -17.30
CA SER A 70 -91.51 26.11 -17.06
C SER A 70 -92.33 27.25 -16.46
N ALA A 71 -91.70 28.36 -16.06
CA ALA A 71 -92.32 29.50 -15.40
C ALA A 71 -92.10 30.82 -16.16
N ALA A 72 -93.00 31.11 -17.10
CA ALA A 72 -93.07 32.36 -17.90
C ALA A 72 -91.95 32.56 -18.95
N PRO A 73 -92.13 33.47 -19.94
CA PRO A 73 -91.39 33.38 -21.20
C PRO A 73 -90.15 34.27 -21.33
N ALA A 74 -89.06 33.65 -21.80
CA ALA A 74 -88.04 34.21 -22.70
C ALA A 74 -87.38 35.57 -22.33
N GLU A 75 -86.43 35.55 -21.40
CA GLU A 75 -85.28 36.48 -21.44
C GLU A 75 -84.08 35.82 -22.15
N ASN A 76 -83.45 36.55 -23.07
CA ASN A 76 -82.38 36.02 -23.96
C ASN A 76 -81.01 35.80 -23.28
N GLY A 77 -80.89 35.92 -21.95
CA GLY A 77 -79.61 35.83 -21.23
C GLY A 77 -79.10 34.41 -20.97
N SER A 78 -80.00 33.45 -20.73
CA SER A 78 -79.63 32.10 -20.27
C SER A 78 -78.96 31.26 -21.37
N GLY A 79 -79.35 31.44 -22.63
CA GLY A 79 -78.83 30.71 -23.78
C GLY A 79 -77.33 30.91 -23.98
N GLU A 80 -76.83 32.14 -23.91
CA GLU A 80 -75.39 32.40 -24.02
C GLU A 80 -74.59 31.75 -22.90
N GLN A 81 -75.07 31.78 -21.66
CA GLN A 81 -74.33 31.21 -20.53
C GLN A 81 -74.30 29.68 -20.60
N GLN A 82 -75.41 29.04 -21.00
CA GLN A 82 -75.47 27.60 -21.20
C GLN A 82 -74.65 27.14 -22.42
N GLN A 83 -74.61 27.94 -23.49
CA GLN A 83 -73.76 27.69 -24.65
C GLN A 83 -72.26 27.83 -24.30
N ARG A 84 -71.85 28.90 -23.61
CA ARG A 84 -70.45 29.08 -23.15
C ARG A 84 -70.00 27.94 -22.24
N LEU A 85 -70.84 27.48 -21.30
CA LEU A 85 -70.54 26.30 -20.47
C LEU A 85 -70.42 25.01 -21.29
N SER A 86 -71.24 24.87 -22.34
CA SER A 86 -71.17 23.71 -23.25
C SER A 86 -69.90 23.73 -24.11
N GLU A 87 -69.52 24.88 -24.65
CA GLU A 87 -68.28 25.10 -25.40
C GLU A 87 -67.04 24.92 -24.51
N GLU A 88 -67.07 25.41 -23.27
CA GLU A 88 -66.01 25.21 -22.29
C GLU A 88 -65.84 23.73 -21.90
N ILE A 89 -66.94 22.99 -21.75
CA ILE A 89 -66.89 21.54 -21.49
C ILE A 89 -66.46 20.74 -22.73
N GLU A 90 -66.81 21.16 -23.94
CA GLU A 90 -66.36 20.50 -25.17
C GLU A 90 -64.86 20.76 -25.43
N LYS A 91 -64.38 21.97 -25.11
CA LYS A 91 -62.96 22.33 -25.03
C LYS A 91 -62.21 21.53 -23.95
N LEU A 92 -62.74 21.46 -22.73
CA LEU A 92 -62.12 20.69 -21.64
C LEU A 92 -62.10 19.20 -21.93
N LYS A 93 -63.14 18.64 -22.57
CA LYS A 93 -63.12 17.25 -23.06
C LYS A 93 -62.02 17.01 -24.09
N LYS A 94 -61.81 17.93 -25.03
CA LYS A 94 -60.69 17.87 -25.98
C LYS A 94 -59.33 17.99 -25.28
N GLU A 95 -59.20 18.86 -24.30
CA GLU A 95 -57.96 19.03 -23.50
C GLU A 95 -57.66 17.81 -22.62
N THR A 96 -58.66 17.23 -21.94
CA THR A 96 -58.50 16.00 -21.15
C THR A 96 -58.25 14.78 -22.03
N ALA A 97 -58.89 14.65 -23.20
CA ALA A 97 -58.60 13.57 -24.15
C ALA A 97 -57.17 13.70 -24.73
N ALA A 98 -56.71 14.93 -25.01
CA ALA A 98 -55.33 15.19 -25.42
C ALA A 98 -54.33 14.83 -24.31
N ARG A 99 -54.56 15.28 -23.06
CA ARG A 99 -53.73 14.90 -21.90
C ARG A 99 -53.80 13.41 -21.60
N GLU A 100 -54.94 12.75 -21.75
CA GLU A 100 -55.05 11.29 -21.59
C GLU A 100 -54.21 10.56 -22.64
N SER A 101 -54.23 11.02 -23.90
CA SER A 101 -53.38 10.49 -24.96
C SER A 101 -51.90 10.73 -24.69
N GLU A 102 -51.51 11.93 -24.23
CA GLU A 102 -50.14 12.27 -23.85
C GLU A 102 -49.68 11.43 -22.64
N LEU A 103 -50.47 11.34 -21.57
CA LEU A 103 -50.18 10.55 -20.37
C LEU A 103 -50.08 9.06 -20.68
N LYS A 104 -50.96 8.52 -21.53
CA LYS A 104 -50.86 7.12 -22.01
C LYS A 104 -49.61 6.90 -22.86
N THR A 105 -49.28 7.82 -23.75
CA THR A 105 -48.08 7.75 -24.60
C THR A 105 -46.81 7.82 -23.75
N ARG A 106 -46.76 8.73 -22.77
CA ARG A 106 -45.65 8.92 -21.83
C ARG A 106 -45.49 7.78 -20.83
N ALA A 107 -46.61 7.23 -20.33
CA ALA A 107 -46.59 6.03 -19.51
C ALA A 107 -46.12 4.81 -20.31
N LYS A 108 -46.54 4.68 -21.58
CA LYS A 108 -46.07 3.62 -22.48
C LYS A 108 -44.59 3.78 -22.79
N SER A 109 -44.12 4.95 -23.23
CA SER A 109 -42.70 5.16 -23.54
C SER A 109 -41.80 4.95 -22.33
N PHE A 110 -42.27 5.29 -21.13
CA PHE A 110 -41.57 4.99 -19.88
C PHE A 110 -41.58 3.47 -19.57
N ALA A 111 -42.71 2.79 -19.73
CA ALA A 111 -42.79 1.34 -19.53
C ALA A 111 -41.92 0.58 -20.54
N ASP A 112 -41.92 0.96 -21.81
CA ASP A 112 -41.11 0.36 -22.87
C ASP A 112 -39.61 0.60 -22.63
N ALA A 113 -39.21 1.82 -22.21
CA ALA A 113 -37.83 2.12 -21.84
C ALA A 113 -37.37 1.36 -20.57
N MET A 114 -38.20 1.30 -19.53
CA MET A 114 -37.89 0.57 -18.30
C MET A 114 -37.89 -0.95 -18.53
N ASN A 115 -38.73 -1.48 -19.42
CA ASN A 115 -38.67 -2.88 -19.85
C ASN A 115 -37.39 -3.17 -20.63
N SER A 116 -36.97 -2.29 -21.53
CA SER A 116 -35.68 -2.42 -22.23
C SER A 116 -34.50 -2.41 -21.24
N GLN A 117 -34.55 -1.56 -20.21
CA GLN A 117 -33.55 -1.55 -19.13
C GLN A 117 -33.64 -2.80 -18.23
N LEU A 118 -34.84 -3.34 -18.01
CA LEU A 118 -35.08 -4.56 -17.23
C LEU A 118 -34.52 -5.80 -17.96
N GLU A 119 -34.75 -5.94 -19.26
CA GLU A 119 -34.11 -7.01 -20.05
C GLU A 119 -32.59 -6.84 -20.11
N ALA A 120 -32.09 -5.61 -20.21
CA ALA A 120 -30.64 -5.35 -20.20
C ALA A 120 -29.95 -5.70 -18.86
N GLU A 121 -30.60 -5.52 -17.70
CA GLU A 121 -30.06 -6.00 -16.42
C GLU A 121 -30.33 -7.49 -16.18
N LYS A 122 -31.48 -8.05 -16.61
CA LYS A 122 -31.71 -9.52 -16.62
C LYS A 122 -30.62 -10.26 -17.40
N GLU A 123 -30.23 -9.73 -18.56
CA GLU A 123 -29.20 -10.34 -19.38
C GLU A 123 -27.82 -10.23 -18.72
N LYS A 124 -27.53 -9.14 -17.99
CA LYS A 124 -26.32 -9.07 -17.15
C LYS A 124 -26.35 -10.06 -15.99
N CYS A 125 -27.50 -10.25 -15.32
CA CYS A 125 -27.67 -11.30 -14.31
C CYS A 125 -27.33 -12.67 -14.91
N ARG A 126 -27.96 -13.07 -16.03
CA ARG A 126 -27.67 -14.35 -16.71
C ARG A 126 -26.20 -14.53 -17.06
N ASN A 127 -25.55 -13.49 -17.57
CA ASN A 127 -24.13 -13.57 -17.95
C ASN A 127 -23.21 -13.66 -16.72
N LEU A 128 -23.54 -13.03 -15.59
CA LEU A 128 -22.83 -13.19 -14.32
C LEU A 128 -23.10 -14.56 -13.69
N GLU A 129 -24.35 -15.05 -13.72
CA GLU A 129 -24.73 -16.41 -13.30
C GLU A 129 -23.96 -17.47 -14.11
N ALA A 130 -23.86 -17.32 -15.43
CA ALA A 130 -23.11 -18.24 -16.29
C ALA A 130 -21.60 -18.23 -15.98
N GLN A 131 -21.01 -17.05 -15.72
CA GLN A 131 -19.60 -16.95 -15.29
C GLN A 131 -19.38 -17.57 -13.90
N LEU A 132 -20.29 -17.34 -12.96
CA LEU A 132 -20.29 -17.91 -11.61
C LEU A 132 -20.42 -19.44 -11.65
N GLN A 133 -21.32 -19.96 -12.47
CA GLN A 133 -21.49 -21.40 -12.74
C GLN A 133 -20.18 -21.99 -13.27
N GLN A 134 -19.64 -21.45 -14.35
CA GLN A 134 -18.39 -21.90 -14.98
C GLN A 134 -17.19 -21.85 -14.01
N LYS A 135 -17.10 -20.82 -13.17
CA LYS A 135 -16.04 -20.69 -12.14
C LYS A 135 -16.22 -21.67 -10.98
N THR A 136 -17.46 -21.95 -10.58
CA THR A 136 -17.77 -22.92 -9.52
C THR A 136 -17.48 -24.35 -9.98
N GLU A 137 -17.81 -24.69 -11.23
CA GLU A 137 -17.49 -25.99 -11.85
C GLU A 137 -15.97 -26.17 -12.00
N ALA A 138 -15.24 -25.12 -12.39
CA ALA A 138 -13.77 -25.14 -12.46
C ALA A 138 -13.11 -25.32 -11.07
N LEU A 139 -13.68 -24.74 -10.01
CA LEU A 139 -13.21 -24.92 -8.64
C LEU A 139 -13.42 -26.38 -8.17
N ALA A 140 -14.62 -26.94 -8.40
CA ALA A 140 -14.93 -28.32 -8.02
C ALA A 140 -14.05 -29.35 -8.75
N ALA A 141 -13.75 -29.13 -10.03
CA ALA A 141 -12.81 -29.96 -10.79
C ALA A 141 -11.37 -29.91 -10.23
N ALA A 142 -10.94 -28.74 -9.75
CA ALA A 142 -9.63 -28.55 -9.15
C ALA A 142 -9.50 -29.23 -7.76
N GLU A 143 -10.56 -29.19 -6.95
CA GLU A 143 -10.60 -29.89 -5.66
C GLU A 143 -10.62 -31.42 -5.83
N ALA A 144 -11.38 -31.93 -6.79
CA ALA A 144 -11.39 -33.35 -7.14
C ALA A 144 -10.01 -33.87 -7.60
N ALA A 145 -9.28 -33.06 -8.39
CA ALA A 145 -7.92 -33.40 -8.82
C ALA A 145 -6.91 -33.44 -7.67
N LYS A 146 -7.13 -32.66 -6.61
CA LYS A 146 -6.28 -32.66 -5.40
C LYS A 146 -6.48 -33.93 -4.56
N ALA A 147 -7.73 -34.34 -4.34
CA ALA A 147 -8.05 -35.53 -3.56
C ALA A 147 -7.44 -36.83 -4.12
N ALA A 148 -7.20 -36.90 -5.43
CA ALA A 148 -6.55 -38.04 -6.09
C ALA A 148 -5.02 -38.11 -5.88
N ALA A 149 -4.37 -37.04 -5.41
CA ALA A 149 -2.91 -36.96 -5.30
C ALA A 149 -2.38 -37.45 -3.94
N ASP A 150 -3.15 -37.30 -2.87
CA ASP A 150 -2.70 -37.62 -1.51
C ASP A 150 -2.74 -39.12 -1.17
N GLN A 151 -3.43 -39.94 -1.97
CA GLN A 151 -3.67 -41.37 -1.68
C GLN A 151 -2.51 -42.33 -2.09
N ALA A 152 -1.35 -41.80 -2.47
CA ALA A 152 -0.29 -42.55 -3.16
C ALA A 152 1.08 -42.61 -2.42
N LYS A 153 1.11 -42.42 -1.09
CA LYS A 153 2.37 -42.21 -0.33
C LYS A 153 2.64 -43.12 0.89
N GLU A 154 1.78 -44.08 1.22
CA GLU A 154 1.95 -44.93 2.43
C GLU A 154 2.01 -46.45 2.11
N MET A 155 3.08 -46.95 1.48
CA MET A 155 3.42 -48.39 1.43
C MET A 155 4.92 -48.62 1.07
N ASP A 156 5.81 -48.76 2.06
CA ASP A 156 6.95 -49.72 2.08
C ASP A 156 7.94 -49.48 3.25
N PHE A 157 8.24 -50.48 4.10
CA PHE A 157 9.62 -50.83 4.55
C PHE A 157 9.73 -52.09 5.47
N LEU A 158 10.96 -52.64 5.56
CA LEU A 158 11.56 -53.60 6.54
C LEU A 158 11.56 -55.12 6.24
N SER A 159 12.78 -55.73 6.15
CA SER A 159 13.13 -57.11 6.60
C SER A 159 14.62 -57.50 6.37
N GLN A 160 15.40 -57.88 7.41
CA GLN A 160 16.53 -58.86 7.41
C GLN A 160 17.21 -58.97 8.79
N PRO A 161 17.66 -60.17 9.24
CA PRO A 161 19.09 -60.41 9.58
C PRO A 161 19.59 -61.90 9.49
N VAL A 162 20.90 -62.18 9.62
CA VAL A 162 21.53 -63.54 9.72
C VAL A 162 22.77 -63.54 10.70
N ALA A 163 23.27 -64.73 11.12
CA ALA A 163 24.14 -64.96 12.31
C ALA A 163 25.59 -65.52 12.05
N ALA A 164 26.19 -66.25 13.02
CA ALA A 164 27.67 -66.39 13.22
C ALA A 164 28.21 -67.79 13.66
N GLY A 165 29.56 -67.95 13.78
CA GLY A 165 30.33 -69.09 14.39
C GLY A 165 31.44 -69.70 13.50
N SER A 166 32.40 -70.55 13.93
CA SER A 166 33.02 -70.86 15.25
C SER A 166 34.17 -71.93 15.17
N HIS A 167 35.17 -71.94 16.10
CA HIS A 167 36.16 -73.04 16.42
C HIS A 167 37.26 -73.38 15.36
N THR A 168 38.43 -74.07 15.59
CA THR A 168 39.25 -74.60 16.74
C THR A 168 40.73 -74.87 16.32
N ASP A 169 41.63 -75.38 17.21
CA ASP A 169 43.08 -75.68 16.98
C ASP A 169 43.51 -77.10 17.54
N ASP A 170 44.76 -77.57 17.31
CA ASP A 170 45.23 -78.97 17.53
C ASP A 170 46.72 -79.09 18.03
N GLU A 171 46.94 -79.61 19.26
CA GLU A 171 47.92 -79.06 20.23
C GLU A 171 49.36 -79.70 20.36
N PHE A 172 50.14 -79.97 19.30
CA PHE A 172 51.63 -79.99 19.48
C PHE A 172 52.49 -79.64 18.27
N ASN A 173 52.09 -79.93 17.03
CA ASN A 173 52.66 -79.17 15.90
C ASN A 173 52.32 -77.68 16.09
N ALA A 174 51.20 -77.37 16.76
CA ALA A 174 50.91 -76.14 17.46
C ALA A 174 52.06 -75.55 18.34
N VAL A 175 52.93 -76.31 19.01
CA VAL A 175 54.01 -75.66 19.81
C VAL A 175 55.02 -74.89 18.93
N GLN A 176 55.01 -75.12 17.61
CA GLN A 176 55.69 -74.28 16.61
C GLN A 176 54.72 -73.56 15.67
N SER A 177 53.55 -74.14 15.40
CA SER A 177 52.53 -73.60 14.49
C SER A 177 51.55 -72.63 15.18
N GLN A 178 51.44 -72.60 16.50
CA GLN A 178 50.91 -71.48 17.29
C GLN A 178 51.98 -70.42 17.51
N LEU A 179 53.27 -70.72 17.45
CA LEU A 179 54.28 -69.64 17.43
C LEU A 179 54.30 -68.95 16.06
N ASN A 180 54.16 -69.72 14.98
CA ASN A 180 54.03 -69.17 13.64
C ASN A 180 52.62 -68.60 13.38
N SER A 181 51.54 -69.27 13.82
CA SER A 181 50.19 -68.71 13.80
C SER A 181 50.17 -67.48 14.68
N ALA A 182 50.54 -67.49 15.97
CA ALA A 182 50.55 -66.27 16.77
C ALA A 182 51.45 -65.16 16.19
N ASN A 183 52.48 -65.45 15.38
CA ASN A 183 53.17 -64.39 14.62
C ASN A 183 52.35 -63.88 13.41
N PHE A 184 51.63 -64.76 12.70
CA PHE A 184 50.64 -64.40 11.67
C PHE A 184 49.39 -63.72 12.25
N ASP A 185 48.89 -64.15 13.41
CA ASP A 185 47.77 -63.59 14.18
C ASP A 185 48.20 -62.30 14.87
N ILE A 186 49.46 -62.13 15.27
CA ILE A 186 50.01 -60.82 15.69
C ILE A 186 50.20 -59.92 14.46
N ALA A 187 50.52 -60.45 13.28
CA ALA A 187 50.56 -59.66 12.04
C ALA A 187 49.15 -59.26 11.58
N ASP A 188 48.17 -60.16 11.66
CA ASP A 188 46.77 -59.93 11.34
C ASP A 188 46.07 -59.09 12.42
N LEU A 189 46.39 -59.25 13.71
CA LEU A 189 45.97 -58.31 14.75
C LEU A 189 46.63 -56.93 14.61
N ARG A 190 47.85 -56.85 14.06
CA ARG A 190 48.48 -55.56 13.69
C ARG A 190 47.83 -54.94 12.46
N GLU A 191 47.41 -55.73 11.48
CA GLU A 191 46.71 -55.22 10.30
C GLU A 191 45.26 -54.85 10.62
N ARG A 192 44.57 -55.66 11.44
CA ARG A 192 43.28 -55.32 12.06
C ARG A 192 43.39 -54.11 12.97
N LEU A 193 44.50 -53.91 13.69
CA LEU A 193 44.77 -52.67 14.42
C LEU A 193 44.96 -51.50 13.45
N ARG A 194 45.72 -51.64 12.36
CA ARG A 194 45.84 -50.58 11.34
C ARG A 194 44.51 -50.24 10.69
N THR A 195 43.68 -51.23 10.36
CA THR A 195 42.34 -50.96 9.80
C THR A 195 41.42 -50.38 10.85
N LEU A 196 41.44 -50.83 12.11
CA LEU A 196 40.69 -50.18 13.21
C LEU A 196 41.19 -48.76 13.52
N GLU A 197 42.48 -48.48 13.39
CA GLU A 197 43.08 -47.15 13.53
C GLU A 197 42.70 -46.26 12.34
N ALA A 198 42.66 -46.80 11.12
CA ALA A 198 42.19 -46.11 9.92
C ALA A 198 40.68 -45.84 9.97
N ASP A 199 39.87 -46.83 10.37
CA ASP A 199 38.43 -46.72 10.57
C ASP A 199 38.11 -45.73 11.71
N ALA A 200 38.91 -45.72 12.79
CA ALA A 200 38.79 -44.74 13.87
C ALA A 200 39.18 -43.33 13.41
N LEU A 201 40.22 -43.18 12.58
CA LEU A 201 40.60 -41.90 11.97
C LEU A 201 39.51 -41.40 10.99
N GLN A 202 38.98 -42.27 10.15
CA GLN A 202 37.90 -41.97 9.20
C GLN A 202 36.60 -41.63 9.95
N SER A 203 36.25 -42.39 10.98
CA SER A 203 35.12 -42.11 11.88
C SER A 203 35.31 -40.79 12.63
N THR A 204 36.53 -40.46 13.03
CA THR A 204 36.87 -39.15 13.64
C THR A 204 36.70 -38.02 12.62
N GLN A 205 37.19 -38.17 11.38
CA GLN A 205 36.98 -37.20 10.30
C GLN A 205 35.50 -37.01 9.96
N GLN A 206 34.73 -38.11 9.88
CA GLN A 206 33.29 -38.07 9.63
C GLN A 206 32.56 -37.38 10.79
N THR A 207 32.97 -37.64 12.03
CA THR A 207 32.44 -36.97 13.24
C THR A 207 32.77 -35.47 13.27
N THR A 208 33.93 -35.04 12.75
CA THR A 208 34.25 -33.62 12.61
C THR A 208 33.51 -32.94 11.45
N SER A 209 33.30 -33.63 10.32
CA SER A 209 32.44 -33.14 9.23
C SER A 209 31.01 -32.91 9.72
N LEU A 210 30.41 -33.94 10.33
CA LEU A 210 29.05 -33.85 10.89
C LEU A 210 28.93 -32.78 11.99
N ARG A 211 29.99 -32.50 12.75
CA ARG A 211 30.02 -31.34 13.66
C ARG A 211 30.03 -30.00 12.92
N GLN A 212 30.85 -29.84 11.88
CA GLN A 212 30.85 -28.62 11.07
C GLN A 212 29.51 -28.40 10.35
N GLU A 213 28.90 -29.46 9.83
CA GLU A 213 27.54 -29.44 9.26
C GLU A 213 26.50 -29.00 10.31
N LEU A 214 26.54 -29.56 11.53
CA LEU A 214 25.66 -29.13 12.63
C LEU A 214 25.91 -27.67 13.06
N GLU A 215 27.16 -27.20 13.08
CA GLU A 215 27.49 -25.81 13.42
C GLU A 215 27.00 -24.82 12.35
N THR A 216 27.10 -25.18 11.06
CA THR A 216 26.54 -24.36 9.96
C THR A 216 25.01 -24.37 9.94
N LEU A 217 24.37 -25.50 10.26
CA LEU A 217 22.92 -25.59 10.46
C LEU A 217 22.44 -24.74 11.66
N ARG A 218 23.20 -24.72 12.76
CA ARG A 218 22.96 -23.79 13.89
C ARG A 218 23.10 -22.33 13.46
N ALA A 219 24.19 -21.96 12.79
CA ALA A 219 24.40 -20.59 12.33
C ALA A 219 23.29 -20.12 11.36
N SER A 220 22.83 -21.01 10.47
CA SER A 220 21.73 -20.75 9.54
C SER A 220 20.39 -20.56 10.27
N THR A 221 20.06 -21.45 11.21
CA THR A 221 18.81 -21.34 12.00
C THR A 221 18.82 -20.18 12.98
N GLU A 222 19.97 -19.81 13.55
CA GLU A 222 20.18 -18.59 14.34
C GLU A 222 19.97 -17.33 13.48
N GLN A 223 20.53 -17.29 12.25
CA GLN A 223 20.31 -16.19 11.31
C GLN A 223 18.83 -16.07 10.90
N GLN A 224 18.14 -17.20 10.66
CA GLN A 224 16.71 -17.22 10.36
C GLN A 224 15.87 -16.75 11.56
N ARG A 225 16.21 -17.18 12.79
CA ARG A 225 15.60 -16.71 14.04
C ARG A 225 15.72 -15.20 14.19
N ASN A 226 16.89 -14.63 13.91
CA ASN A 226 17.13 -13.19 14.01
C ASN A 226 16.33 -12.40 12.97
N ARG A 227 16.27 -12.84 11.71
CA ARG A 227 15.41 -12.23 10.68
C ARG A 227 13.92 -12.24 11.05
N LEU A 228 13.44 -13.33 11.64
CA LEU A 228 12.06 -13.42 12.13
C LEU A 228 11.82 -12.51 13.34
N GLN A 229 12.80 -12.39 14.24
CA GLN A 229 12.76 -11.45 15.38
C GLN A 229 12.65 -9.99 14.90
N GLU A 230 13.44 -9.60 13.89
CA GLU A 230 13.40 -8.29 13.25
C GLU A 230 12.04 -8.01 12.60
N GLN A 231 11.47 -8.98 11.88
CA GLN A 231 10.12 -8.87 11.32
C GLN A 231 9.04 -8.70 12.40
N VAL A 232 9.11 -9.45 13.51
CA VAL A 232 8.17 -9.29 14.64
C VAL A 232 8.29 -7.91 15.30
N VAL A 233 9.51 -7.37 15.43
CA VAL A 233 9.71 -6.00 15.94
C VAL A 233 9.15 -4.95 14.97
N SER A 234 9.39 -5.11 13.66
CA SER A 234 8.85 -4.22 12.62
C SER A 234 7.31 -4.24 12.58
N LEU A 235 6.70 -5.43 12.69
CA LEU A 235 5.25 -5.59 12.74
C LEU A 235 4.64 -4.96 14.00
N ARG A 236 5.26 -5.12 15.19
CA ARG A 236 4.83 -4.42 16.41
C ARG A 236 4.94 -2.90 16.31
N ALA A 237 6.00 -2.38 15.68
CA ALA A 237 6.13 -0.95 15.46
C ALA A 237 5.02 -0.42 14.55
N ARG A 238 4.66 -1.16 13.50
CA ARG A 238 3.54 -0.85 12.60
C ARG A 238 2.18 -0.96 13.30
N GLU A 239 1.97 -2.01 14.11
CA GLU A 239 0.78 -2.20 14.94
C GLU A 239 0.59 -1.04 15.93
N SER A 240 1.66 -0.63 16.63
CA SER A 240 1.65 0.54 17.50
C SER A 240 1.31 1.81 16.74
N SER A 241 1.93 2.04 15.57
CA SER A 241 1.64 3.22 14.73
C SER A 241 0.18 3.27 14.30
N LEU A 242 -0.37 2.15 13.81
CA LEU A 242 -1.78 2.05 13.42
C LEU A 242 -2.73 2.21 14.61
N THR A 243 -2.35 1.74 15.80
CA THR A 243 -3.12 1.93 17.03
C THR A 243 -3.17 3.41 17.43
N THR A 244 -2.05 4.13 17.34
CA THR A 244 -1.98 5.58 17.59
C THR A 244 -2.77 6.37 16.55
N GLU A 245 -2.68 6.00 15.27
CA GLU A 245 -3.41 6.64 14.16
C GLU A 245 -4.93 6.40 14.26
N LEU A 246 -5.36 5.19 14.60
CA LEU A 246 -6.77 4.87 14.81
C LEU A 246 -7.32 5.62 16.04
N ALA A 247 -6.54 5.73 17.11
CA ALA A 247 -6.90 6.53 18.28
C ALA A 247 -7.03 8.03 17.94
N SER A 248 -6.13 8.59 17.11
CA SER A 248 -6.19 10.01 16.70
C SER A 248 -7.36 10.32 15.78
N GLN A 249 -7.70 9.43 14.84
CA GLN A 249 -8.93 9.52 14.04
C GLN A 249 -10.17 9.44 14.93
N GLN A 250 -10.14 8.63 16.00
CA GLN A 250 -11.27 8.47 16.92
C GLN A 250 -11.46 9.68 17.86
N THR A 251 -10.40 10.41 18.24
CA THR A 251 -10.54 11.72 18.90
C THR A 251 -10.95 12.82 17.91
N GLN A 252 -10.40 12.85 16.70
CA GLN A 252 -10.81 13.83 15.68
C GLN A 252 -12.30 13.70 15.36
N LYS A 253 -12.79 12.49 15.08
CA LYS A 253 -14.22 12.25 14.81
C LYS A 253 -15.11 12.65 15.98
N LYS A 254 -14.68 12.45 17.23
CA LYS A 254 -15.41 12.94 18.42
C LYS A 254 -15.39 14.46 18.55
N ALA A 255 -14.33 15.14 18.11
CA ALA A 255 -14.29 16.60 18.07
C ALA A 255 -15.24 17.16 16.98
N GLU A 256 -15.30 16.52 15.81
CA GLU A 256 -16.24 16.86 14.74
C GLU A 256 -17.71 16.59 15.15
N GLU A 257 -17.99 15.46 15.81
CA GLU A 257 -19.30 15.13 16.38
C GLU A 257 -19.73 16.12 17.47
N ASN A 258 -18.83 16.46 18.41
CA ASN A 258 -19.11 17.47 19.44
C ASN A 258 -19.35 18.86 18.83
N SER A 259 -18.58 19.24 17.81
CA SER A 259 -18.76 20.52 17.11
C SER A 259 -20.13 20.60 16.42
N LEU A 260 -20.60 19.50 15.80
CA LEU A 260 -21.96 19.42 15.27
C LEU A 260 -23.02 19.57 16.38
N ILE A 261 -22.82 18.88 17.51
CA ILE A 261 -23.72 18.95 18.66
C ILE A 261 -23.78 20.36 19.26
N GLU A 262 -22.67 21.10 19.32
CA GLU A 262 -22.67 22.50 19.76
C GLU A 262 -23.42 23.43 18.79
N VAL A 263 -23.27 23.24 17.48
CA VAL A 263 -24.02 23.98 16.45
C VAL A 263 -25.51 23.68 16.53
N ASP A 264 -25.90 22.41 16.69
CA ASP A 264 -27.31 22.04 16.85
C ASP A 264 -27.89 22.54 18.18
N GLN A 265 -27.12 22.53 19.28
CA GLN A 265 -27.55 23.15 20.54
C GLN A 265 -27.72 24.68 20.45
N ALA A 266 -26.84 25.37 19.73
CA ALA A 266 -27.00 26.81 19.47
C ALA A 266 -28.27 27.08 18.64
N LYS A 267 -28.54 26.25 17.64
CA LYS A 267 -29.73 26.34 16.78
C LYS A 267 -31.03 25.99 17.50
N ILE A 268 -31.01 25.03 18.42
CA ILE A 268 -32.14 24.73 19.31
C ILE A 268 -32.46 25.97 20.17
N LYS A 269 -31.47 26.61 20.79
CA LYS A 269 -31.66 27.83 21.59
C LYS A 269 -32.20 29.00 20.76
N GLU A 270 -31.78 29.13 19.50
CA GLU A 270 -32.33 30.15 18.60
C GLU A 270 -33.80 29.87 18.24
N LEU A 271 -34.16 28.60 17.99
CA LEU A 271 -35.55 28.19 17.74
C LEU A 271 -36.42 28.33 19.00
N GLU A 272 -35.90 28.06 20.19
CA GLU A 272 -36.56 28.33 21.47
C GLU A 272 -36.85 29.83 21.65
N PHE A 273 -35.88 30.70 21.33
CA PHE A 273 -36.06 32.15 21.38
C PHE A 273 -37.10 32.66 20.36
N GLN A 274 -37.05 32.18 19.11
CA GLN A 274 -38.05 32.50 18.08
C GLN A 274 -39.46 32.02 18.49
N LEU A 275 -39.56 30.85 19.11
CA LEU A 275 -40.82 30.30 19.61
C LEU A 275 -41.38 31.13 20.79
N GLU A 276 -40.53 31.62 21.69
CA GLU A 276 -40.95 32.51 22.77
C GLU A 276 -41.36 33.90 22.27
N GLN A 277 -40.63 34.46 21.28
CA GLN A 277 -41.05 35.68 20.57
C GLN A 277 -42.44 35.51 19.96
N HIS A 278 -42.69 34.41 19.25
CA HIS A 278 -44.01 34.14 18.66
C HIS A 278 -45.11 33.92 19.71
N LYS A 279 -44.81 33.41 20.91
CA LYS A 279 -45.79 33.41 22.03
C LYS A 279 -46.14 34.84 22.46
N ILE A 280 -45.14 35.71 22.62
CA ILE A 280 -45.35 37.11 23.04
C ILE A 280 -46.17 37.87 21.98
N GLU A 281 -45.87 37.65 20.69
CA GLU A 281 -46.64 38.20 19.57
C GLU A 281 -48.09 37.71 19.58
N ASN A 282 -48.33 36.40 19.79
CA ASN A 282 -49.68 35.85 19.91
C ASN A 282 -50.43 36.39 21.13
N GLN A 283 -49.78 36.53 22.29
CA GLN A 283 -50.38 37.14 23.48
C GLN A 283 -50.74 38.62 23.22
N HIS A 284 -49.90 39.35 22.49
CA HIS A 284 -50.21 40.73 22.12
C HIS A 284 -51.40 40.82 21.15
N LEU A 285 -51.44 39.99 20.11
CA LEU A 285 -52.56 39.92 19.16
C LEU A 285 -53.86 39.50 19.85
N GLN A 286 -53.81 38.52 20.75
CA GLN A 286 -54.99 38.07 21.50
C GLN A 286 -55.49 39.16 22.48
N LYS A 287 -54.58 39.97 23.04
CA LYS A 287 -54.98 41.19 23.77
C LYS A 287 -55.61 42.22 22.84
N GLN A 288 -55.04 42.49 21.67
CA GLN A 288 -55.63 43.44 20.69
C GLN A 288 -57.05 43.00 20.26
N LEU A 289 -57.29 41.69 20.12
CA LEU A 289 -58.63 41.14 19.87
C LEU A 289 -59.57 41.41 21.06
N SER A 290 -59.16 41.10 22.29
CA SER A 290 -59.95 41.40 23.49
C SER A 290 -60.25 42.90 23.67
N ASP A 291 -59.30 43.78 23.34
CA ASP A 291 -59.47 45.24 23.36
C ASP A 291 -60.43 45.70 22.24
N LYS A 292 -60.58 44.93 21.15
CA LYS A 292 -61.53 45.16 20.05
C LYS A 292 -62.93 44.63 20.35
N ASP A 293 -63.05 43.44 20.94
CA ASP A 293 -64.32 42.89 21.38
C ASP A 293 -65.00 43.81 22.42
N PHE A 294 -64.21 44.37 23.35
CA PHE A 294 -64.68 45.39 24.30
C PHE A 294 -65.10 46.72 23.62
N GLN A 295 -64.46 47.10 22.51
CA GLN A 295 -64.91 48.25 21.70
C GLN A 295 -66.22 47.97 20.96
N LEU A 296 -66.44 46.74 20.49
CA LEU A 296 -67.71 46.31 19.88
C LEU A 296 -68.84 46.25 20.91
N GLU A 297 -68.60 45.72 22.11
CA GLU A 297 -69.58 45.72 23.20
C GLU A 297 -69.99 47.15 23.61
N GLN A 298 -69.04 48.09 23.64
CA GLN A 298 -69.36 49.50 23.85
C GLN A 298 -70.22 50.09 22.72
N LEU A 299 -69.94 49.75 21.45
CA LEU A 299 -70.74 50.20 20.30
C LEU A 299 -72.16 49.67 20.34
N ASP A 300 -72.37 48.40 20.70
CA ASP A 300 -73.71 47.85 20.97
C ASP A 300 -74.39 48.56 22.15
N GLY A 301 -73.62 48.92 23.19
CA GLY A 301 -74.11 49.75 24.30
C GLY A 301 -74.48 51.18 23.89
N TYR A 302 -73.81 51.78 22.90
CA TYR A 302 -74.24 53.05 22.29
C TYR A 302 -75.48 52.86 21.41
N ARG A 303 -75.55 51.78 20.63
CA ARG A 303 -76.69 51.45 19.77
C ARG A 303 -77.98 51.30 20.57
N ARG A 304 -78.00 50.46 21.62
CA ARG A 304 -79.18 50.29 22.47
C ARG A 304 -79.69 51.62 23.04
N ARG A 305 -78.77 52.50 23.48
CA ARG A 305 -79.13 53.85 23.97
C ARG A 305 -79.67 54.77 22.87
N ALA A 306 -79.27 54.59 21.62
CA ALA A 306 -79.87 55.27 20.48
C ALA A 306 -81.29 54.73 20.22
N ASP A 307 -81.46 53.41 20.17
CA ASP A 307 -82.76 52.73 20.00
C ASP A 307 -83.75 53.13 21.12
N ASP A 308 -83.30 53.16 22.38
CA ASP A 308 -84.05 53.65 23.55
C ASP A 308 -84.48 55.13 23.36
N SER A 309 -83.57 55.98 22.87
CA SER A 309 -83.85 57.39 22.65
C SER A 309 -84.84 57.64 21.49
N GLU A 310 -84.78 56.83 20.43
CA GLU A 310 -85.76 56.86 19.34
C GLU A 310 -87.14 56.43 19.85
N SER A 311 -87.20 55.40 20.70
CA SER A 311 -88.45 55.00 21.37
C SER A 311 -89.04 56.12 22.24
N MET A 312 -88.22 56.87 22.97
CA MET A 312 -88.68 58.03 23.75
C MET A 312 -89.17 59.19 22.86
N VAL A 313 -88.53 59.42 21.71
CA VAL A 313 -88.98 60.41 20.71
C VAL A 313 -90.33 60.00 20.09
N LEU A 314 -90.50 58.72 19.74
CA LEU A 314 -91.76 58.19 19.22
C LEU A 314 -92.91 58.30 20.23
N GLN A 315 -92.66 57.99 21.51
CA GLN A 315 -93.63 58.22 22.58
C GLN A 315 -94.00 59.71 22.69
N SER A 316 -93.00 60.60 22.73
CA SER A 316 -93.22 62.05 22.83
C SER A 316 -94.04 62.58 21.64
N GLN A 317 -93.79 62.06 20.44
CA GLN A 317 -94.55 62.41 19.23
C GLN A 317 -96.00 61.93 19.28
N ALA A 318 -96.26 60.76 19.87
CA ALA A 318 -97.63 60.27 20.09
C ALA A 318 -98.38 61.12 21.12
N GLU A 319 -97.72 61.53 22.20
CA GLU A 319 -98.27 62.44 23.22
C GLU A 319 -98.61 63.83 22.63
N ILE A 320 -97.70 64.42 21.84
CA ILE A 320 -97.96 65.66 21.08
C ILE A 320 -99.18 65.52 20.17
N THR A 321 -99.29 64.40 19.44
CA THR A 321 -100.42 64.13 18.53
C THR A 321 -101.75 64.01 19.30
N SER A 322 -101.73 63.39 20.48
CA SER A 322 -102.89 63.33 21.39
C SER A 322 -103.32 64.73 21.86
N LEU A 323 -102.37 65.57 22.27
CA LEU A 323 -102.65 66.94 22.71
C LEU A 323 -103.18 67.83 21.56
N GLN A 324 -102.67 67.68 20.35
CA GLN A 324 -103.18 68.37 19.16
C GLN A 324 -104.64 67.99 18.87
N ASN A 325 -104.99 66.70 18.95
CA ASN A 325 -106.36 66.22 18.77
C ASN A 325 -107.31 66.78 19.86
N GLN A 326 -106.87 66.84 21.12
CA GLN A 326 -107.64 67.44 22.22
C GLN A 326 -107.86 68.94 22.01
N LEU A 327 -106.85 69.67 21.55
CA LEU A 327 -106.95 71.10 21.23
C LEU A 327 -107.94 71.34 20.08
N GLN A 328 -107.85 70.55 19.00
CA GLN A 328 -108.77 70.65 17.86
C GLN A 328 -110.22 70.37 18.28
N ALA A 329 -110.45 69.37 19.13
CA ALA A 329 -111.78 69.07 19.67
C ALA A 329 -112.33 70.27 20.47
N LYS A 330 -111.51 70.91 21.31
CA LYS A 330 -111.90 72.11 22.08
C LYS A 330 -112.17 73.33 21.20
N CYS A 331 -111.41 73.53 20.12
CA CYS A 331 -111.71 74.55 19.12
C CYS A 331 -113.07 74.31 18.44
N ASN A 332 -113.39 73.05 18.09
CA ASN A 332 -114.66 72.68 17.48
C ASN A 332 -115.85 72.89 18.43
N GLU A 333 -115.71 72.52 19.72
CA GLU A 333 -116.72 72.79 20.76
C GLU A 333 -117.00 74.30 20.90
N LEU A 334 -115.95 75.13 20.94
CA LEU A 334 -116.07 76.58 21.09
C LEU A 334 -116.80 77.23 19.89
N ALA A 335 -116.49 76.76 18.67
CA ALA A 335 -117.16 77.20 17.46
C ALA A 335 -118.66 76.86 17.49
N ALA A 336 -119.02 75.62 17.84
CA ALA A 336 -120.41 75.18 17.96
C ALA A 336 -121.20 76.02 19.00
N TYR A 337 -120.60 76.29 20.16
CA TYR A 337 -121.19 77.16 21.19
C TYR A 337 -121.47 78.58 20.66
N SER A 338 -120.52 79.17 19.92
CA SER A 338 -120.70 80.51 19.35
C SER A 338 -121.84 80.58 18.33
N CYS A 339 -121.97 79.56 17.47
CA CYS A 339 -123.01 79.51 16.44
C CYS A 339 -124.42 79.42 17.05
N GLY A 340 -124.63 78.56 18.05
CA GLY A 340 -125.91 78.44 18.75
C GLY A 340 -126.31 79.69 19.53
N LYS A 341 -125.35 80.57 19.86
CA LYS A 341 -125.62 81.85 20.52
C LYS A 341 -126.14 82.92 19.57
N CYS A 342 -125.82 82.84 18.27
CA CYS A 342 -126.34 83.75 17.24
C CYS A 342 -127.83 83.50 16.97
N THR A 343 -128.23 82.23 16.78
CA THR A 343 -129.63 81.86 16.49
C THR A 343 -130.59 82.27 17.62
N GLU A 344 -130.16 82.20 18.89
CA GLU A 344 -130.93 82.63 20.07
C GLU A 344 -131.21 84.16 20.11
N LEU A 345 -130.54 84.95 19.28
CA LEU A 345 -130.74 86.40 19.15
C LEU A 345 -131.66 86.74 17.97
N GLU A 346 -131.63 85.94 16.90
CA GLU A 346 -132.45 86.12 15.70
C GLU A 346 -133.95 85.88 15.99
N GLU A 347 -134.29 84.84 16.75
CA GLU A 347 -135.68 84.53 17.14
C GLU A 347 -136.35 85.69 17.90
N LYS A 348 -135.62 86.35 18.80
CA LYS A 348 -136.14 87.46 19.63
C LYS A 348 -136.38 88.74 18.84
N LEU A 349 -135.72 88.90 17.69
CA LEU A 349 -135.96 90.02 16.78
C LEU A 349 -137.30 89.86 16.03
N ALA A 350 -137.68 88.63 15.71
CA ALA A 350 -138.94 88.31 15.03
C ALA A 350 -140.17 88.57 15.93
N GLU A 351 -140.10 88.21 17.22
CA GLU A 351 -141.20 88.37 18.17
C GLU A 351 -141.62 89.84 18.36
N ILE A 352 -140.65 90.76 18.45
CA ILE A 352 -140.88 92.20 18.58
C ILE A 352 -141.68 92.75 17.38
N THR A 353 -141.46 92.20 16.19
CA THR A 353 -142.07 92.69 14.94
C THR A 353 -143.58 92.45 14.92
N GLN A 354 -144.05 91.28 15.36
CA GLN A 354 -145.48 90.91 15.35
C GLN A 354 -146.36 91.75 16.30
N LEU A 355 -145.77 92.34 17.34
CA LEU A 355 -146.50 93.19 18.29
C LEU A 355 -146.89 94.54 17.68
N TYR A 356 -146.14 95.02 16.69
CA TYR A 356 -146.35 96.34 16.07
C TYR A 356 -147.60 96.37 15.16
N GLU A 357 -147.91 95.25 14.50
CA GLU A 357 -149.00 95.18 13.51
C GLU A 357 -150.41 95.25 14.16
N LYS A 358 -150.58 94.67 15.34
CA LYS A 358 -151.89 94.58 16.03
C LYS A 358 -152.49 95.94 16.41
N VAL A 359 -151.67 96.98 16.58
CA VAL A 359 -152.12 98.31 17.01
C VAL A 359 -152.86 99.06 15.88
N ASN A 360 -152.50 98.82 14.62
CA ASN A 360 -152.95 99.63 13.48
C ASN A 360 -154.40 99.36 13.04
N LEU A 361 -154.98 98.19 13.39
CA LEU A 361 -156.29 97.76 12.90
C LEU A 361 -157.50 98.50 13.51
N GLY A 362 -157.31 99.24 14.62
CA GLY A 362 -158.44 99.79 15.40
C GLY A 362 -159.08 101.08 14.88
N ARG A 363 -158.44 101.80 13.94
CA ARG A 363 -158.72 103.24 13.70
C ARG A 363 -159.41 103.59 12.38
N SER A 364 -159.67 102.62 11.51
CA SER A 364 -159.91 102.83 10.07
C SER A 364 -161.36 102.65 9.59
N ARG A 365 -162.37 102.97 10.42
CA ARG A 365 -163.74 102.42 10.23
C ARG A 365 -164.92 103.41 10.15
N SER A 366 -164.67 104.71 9.96
CA SER A 366 -165.74 105.74 9.94
C SER A 366 -165.73 106.70 8.75
N ASP A 367 -164.56 107.04 8.19
CA ASP A 367 -164.43 108.14 7.22
C ASP A 367 -163.61 107.78 5.95
N SER A 368 -163.19 106.52 5.78
CA SER A 368 -163.84 105.70 4.74
C SER A 368 -165.32 106.00 4.55
N LEU A 369 -165.70 106.31 3.31
CA LEU A 369 -166.86 107.17 3.04
C LEU A 369 -166.64 108.00 1.77
N ILE A 370 -166.26 109.26 1.97
CA ILE A 370 -166.42 110.31 0.94
C ILE A 370 -165.08 110.91 0.50
N ALA A 371 -164.16 111.22 1.42
CA ALA A 371 -162.81 111.65 1.04
C ALA A 371 -161.99 110.47 0.47
N GLU A 372 -162.19 109.28 1.04
CA GLU A 372 -161.37 108.11 0.74
C GLU A 372 -161.53 107.66 -0.73
N THR A 373 -162.72 107.70 -1.34
CA THR A 373 -162.89 107.28 -2.75
C THR A 373 -162.21 108.20 -3.77
N GLN A 374 -161.92 109.45 -3.41
CA GLN A 374 -161.16 110.38 -4.26
C GLN A 374 -159.65 110.30 -3.97
N SER A 375 -159.26 110.06 -2.71
CA SER A 375 -157.86 109.77 -2.36
C SER A 375 -157.40 108.42 -2.95
N GLN A 376 -158.21 107.37 -2.80
CA GLN A 376 -158.00 106.02 -3.36
C GLN A 376 -157.70 106.02 -4.86
N LEU A 377 -158.19 106.98 -5.65
CA LEU A 377 -157.87 107.04 -7.08
C LEU A 377 -156.43 107.53 -7.33
N GLY A 378 -155.98 108.54 -6.59
CA GLY A 378 -154.58 109.02 -6.62
C GLY A 378 -153.62 108.07 -5.93
N GLU A 379 -154.04 107.47 -4.82
CA GLU A 379 -153.34 106.38 -4.14
C GLU A 379 -153.22 105.15 -5.03
N MET A 380 -154.25 104.74 -5.78
CA MET A 380 -154.17 103.60 -6.69
C MET A 380 -153.27 103.89 -7.91
N GLN A 381 -153.19 105.14 -8.39
CA GLN A 381 -152.14 105.54 -9.35
C GLN A 381 -150.74 105.50 -8.73
N THR A 382 -150.60 105.91 -7.47
CA THR A 382 -149.32 105.89 -6.72
C THR A 382 -148.89 104.45 -6.42
N ILE A 383 -149.80 103.59 -6.00
CA ILE A 383 -149.62 102.14 -5.80
C ILE A 383 -149.29 101.46 -7.12
N LYS A 384 -149.89 101.88 -8.25
CA LYS A 384 -149.50 101.38 -9.57
C LYS A 384 -148.05 101.76 -9.94
N GLN A 385 -147.60 102.98 -9.62
CA GLN A 385 -146.18 103.34 -9.77
C GLN A 385 -145.28 102.56 -8.80
N GLN A 386 -145.67 102.40 -7.53
CA GLN A 386 -144.92 101.62 -6.54
C GLN A 386 -144.86 100.12 -6.88
N TYR A 387 -145.91 99.58 -7.51
CA TYR A 387 -145.97 98.22 -8.02
C TYR A 387 -145.06 98.02 -9.23
N LEU A 388 -145.06 98.95 -10.19
CA LEU A 388 -144.08 98.91 -11.29
C LEU A 388 -142.64 99.03 -10.76
N ALA A 389 -142.41 99.92 -9.80
CA ALA A 389 -141.10 100.08 -9.14
C ALA A 389 -140.75 98.94 -8.16
N SER A 390 -141.69 98.08 -7.74
CA SER A 390 -141.40 96.86 -6.99
C SER A 390 -141.20 95.66 -7.91
N GLN A 391 -141.92 95.60 -9.02
CA GLN A 391 -141.72 94.63 -10.10
C GLN A 391 -140.35 94.82 -10.75
N GLU A 392 -139.94 96.05 -11.05
CA GLU A 392 -138.60 96.36 -11.57
C GLU A 392 -137.49 95.94 -10.59
N ARG A 393 -137.67 96.18 -9.28
CA ARG A 393 -136.77 95.67 -8.23
C ARG A 393 -136.77 94.15 -8.11
N LEU A 394 -137.90 93.49 -8.38
CA LEU A 394 -138.02 92.03 -8.34
C LEU A 394 -137.37 91.40 -9.57
N ASP A 395 -137.51 92.01 -10.75
CA ASP A 395 -136.79 91.65 -11.97
C ASP A 395 -135.27 91.86 -11.81
N ASP A 396 -134.83 92.95 -11.16
CA ASP A 396 -133.41 93.16 -10.85
C ASP A 396 -132.90 92.17 -9.79
N MET A 397 -133.69 91.83 -8.78
CA MET A 397 -133.36 90.76 -7.83
C MET A 397 -133.31 89.38 -8.52
N MET A 398 -134.15 89.14 -9.53
CA MET A 398 -134.11 87.92 -10.35
C MET A 398 -132.87 87.89 -11.25
N LYS A 399 -132.51 89.01 -11.89
CA LYS A 399 -131.22 89.17 -12.62
C LYS A 399 -130.01 88.97 -11.71
N GLN A 400 -130.08 89.43 -10.45
CA GLN A 400 -129.03 89.18 -9.45
C GLN A 400 -128.96 87.70 -9.04
N ASN A 401 -130.09 87.03 -8.82
CA ASN A 401 -130.11 85.58 -8.53
C ASN A 401 -129.56 84.76 -9.69
N LEU A 402 -129.89 85.10 -10.95
CA LEU A 402 -129.29 84.46 -12.13
C LEU A 402 -127.77 84.65 -12.15
N LYS A 403 -127.27 85.87 -11.95
CA LYS A 403 -125.83 86.16 -11.85
C LYS A 403 -125.12 85.51 -10.66
N LEU A 404 -125.84 85.20 -9.59
CA LEU A 404 -125.31 84.44 -8.45
C LEU A 404 -125.26 82.94 -8.77
N ASN A 405 -126.27 82.38 -9.42
CA ASN A 405 -126.26 80.99 -9.89
C ASN A 405 -125.20 80.74 -10.97
N GLU A 406 -125.02 81.69 -11.90
CA GLU A 406 -123.90 81.68 -12.86
C GLU A 406 -122.56 81.57 -12.11
N LYS A 407 -122.29 82.48 -11.17
CA LYS A 407 -121.07 82.46 -10.33
C LYS A 407 -120.90 81.22 -9.46
N ILE A 408 -122.00 80.63 -8.97
CA ILE A 408 -121.96 79.36 -8.24
C ILE A 408 -121.50 78.25 -9.19
N SER A 409 -122.07 78.16 -10.40
CA SER A 409 -121.66 77.17 -11.39
C SER A 409 -120.20 77.36 -11.87
N GLU A 410 -119.73 78.59 -12.04
CA GLU A 410 -118.31 78.91 -12.29
C GLU A 410 -117.42 78.37 -11.16
N LYS A 411 -117.82 78.58 -9.90
CA LYS A 411 -117.06 78.10 -8.73
C LYS A 411 -117.15 76.58 -8.53
N GLU A 412 -118.23 75.93 -8.92
CA GLU A 412 -118.33 74.47 -8.93
C GLU A 412 -117.40 73.85 -9.99
N ILE A 413 -117.25 74.48 -11.16
CA ILE A 413 -116.28 74.09 -12.20
C ILE A 413 -114.84 74.31 -11.70
N GLU A 414 -114.55 75.44 -11.08
CA GLU A 414 -113.24 75.75 -10.48
C GLU A 414 -112.85 74.74 -9.39
N VAL A 415 -113.77 74.44 -8.45
CA VAL A 415 -113.57 73.42 -7.41
C VAL A 415 -113.40 72.01 -8.01
N SER A 416 -114.11 71.70 -9.09
CA SER A 416 -113.95 70.41 -9.80
C SER A 416 -112.59 70.30 -10.49
N THR A 417 -112.10 71.40 -11.06
CA THR A 417 -110.78 71.50 -11.69
C THR A 417 -109.66 71.35 -10.66
N LEU A 418 -109.73 72.10 -9.55
CA LEU A 418 -108.78 72.01 -8.43
C LEU A 418 -108.76 70.60 -7.80
N LYS A 419 -109.91 69.91 -7.73
CA LYS A 419 -109.96 68.49 -7.30
C LYS A 419 -109.30 67.53 -8.28
N ALA A 420 -109.34 67.80 -9.58
CA ALA A 420 -108.63 67.01 -10.58
C ALA A 420 -107.11 67.25 -10.51
N GLU A 421 -106.69 68.50 -10.35
CA GLU A 421 -105.28 68.87 -10.13
C GLU A 421 -104.73 68.27 -8.83
N MET A 422 -105.45 68.38 -7.72
CA MET A 422 -105.07 67.77 -6.44
C MET A 422 -104.87 66.25 -6.56
N LYS A 423 -105.74 65.55 -7.32
CA LYS A 423 -105.56 64.12 -7.60
C LYS A 423 -104.31 63.86 -8.45
N LYS A 424 -104.06 64.67 -9.47
CA LYS A 424 -102.86 64.58 -10.30
C LYS A 424 -101.58 64.74 -9.45
N TRP A 425 -101.48 65.82 -8.66
CA TRP A 425 -100.34 66.05 -7.77
C TRP A 425 -100.16 64.92 -6.74
N SER A 426 -101.26 64.33 -6.23
CA SER A 426 -101.20 63.18 -5.34
C SER A 426 -100.66 61.91 -6.03
N MET A 427 -100.95 61.71 -7.31
CA MET A 427 -100.39 60.61 -8.10
C MET A 427 -98.91 60.83 -8.41
N GLU A 428 -98.54 62.04 -8.84
CA GLU A 428 -97.14 62.41 -9.10
C GLU A 428 -96.27 62.31 -7.84
N MET A 429 -96.81 62.68 -6.66
CA MET A 429 -96.12 62.51 -5.37
C MET A 429 -95.92 61.03 -5.02
N ALA A 430 -96.92 60.18 -5.25
CA ALA A 430 -96.82 58.74 -5.00
C ALA A 430 -95.81 58.07 -5.97
N GLU A 431 -95.77 58.50 -7.23
CA GLU A 431 -94.79 58.03 -8.21
C GLU A 431 -93.36 58.45 -7.84
N LEU A 432 -93.15 59.73 -7.48
CA LEU A 432 -91.85 60.22 -6.99
C LEU A 432 -91.41 59.49 -5.72
N GLN A 433 -92.32 59.17 -4.80
CA GLN A 433 -92.02 58.39 -3.60
C GLN A 433 -91.60 56.95 -3.93
N ALA A 434 -92.23 56.32 -4.93
CA ALA A 434 -91.84 55.01 -5.43
C ALA A 434 -90.44 55.07 -6.10
N GLN A 435 -90.21 56.01 -7.02
CA GLN A 435 -88.91 56.23 -7.67
C GLN A 435 -87.78 56.47 -6.65
N HIS A 436 -88.04 57.27 -5.59
CA HIS A 436 -87.10 57.49 -4.50
C HIS A 436 -86.80 56.20 -3.71
N SER A 437 -87.78 55.31 -3.51
CA SER A 437 -87.54 54.02 -2.87
C SER A 437 -86.68 53.07 -3.72
N THR A 438 -86.89 53.03 -5.04
CA THR A 438 -86.07 52.27 -5.98
C THR A 438 -84.64 52.79 -6.02
N LEU A 439 -84.45 54.10 -6.23
CA LEU A 439 -83.12 54.72 -6.24
C LEU A 439 -82.34 54.52 -4.92
N LYS A 440 -83.04 54.47 -3.78
CA LYS A 440 -82.44 54.14 -2.48
C LYS A 440 -81.97 52.68 -2.43
N SER A 441 -82.75 51.75 -2.97
CA SER A 441 -82.38 50.33 -3.12
C SER A 441 -81.16 50.17 -4.03
N ASP A 442 -81.19 50.78 -5.23
CA ASP A 442 -80.10 50.76 -6.19
C ASP A 442 -78.81 51.33 -5.59
N THR A 443 -78.92 52.41 -4.81
CA THR A 443 -77.78 53.01 -4.09
C THR A 443 -77.19 52.04 -3.05
N THR A 444 -78.02 51.30 -2.32
CA THR A 444 -77.52 50.27 -1.38
C THR A 444 -76.90 49.07 -2.08
N GLU A 445 -77.44 48.63 -3.22
CA GLU A 445 -76.82 47.58 -4.03
C GLU A 445 -75.50 48.03 -4.66
N HIS A 446 -75.43 49.23 -5.22
CA HIS A 446 -74.19 49.80 -5.74
C HIS A 446 -73.12 49.94 -4.65
N ARG A 447 -73.51 50.30 -3.42
CA ARG A 447 -72.61 50.28 -2.26
C ARG A 447 -72.08 48.87 -1.98
N GLN A 448 -72.96 47.87 -1.84
CA GLN A 448 -72.56 46.48 -1.56
C GLN A 448 -71.67 45.90 -2.67
N ARG A 449 -71.99 46.16 -3.94
CA ARG A 449 -71.16 45.78 -5.10
C ARG A 449 -69.79 46.47 -5.05
N SER A 450 -69.73 47.75 -4.67
CA SER A 450 -68.46 48.48 -4.50
C SER A 450 -67.63 47.95 -3.33
N GLU A 451 -68.26 47.58 -2.21
CA GLU A 451 -67.58 46.99 -1.05
C GLU A 451 -67.05 45.58 -1.39
N SER A 452 -67.82 44.79 -2.15
CA SER A 452 -67.39 43.48 -2.66
C SER A 452 -66.20 43.58 -3.61
N VAL A 453 -66.26 44.48 -4.60
CA VAL A 453 -65.14 44.71 -5.55
C VAL A 453 -63.90 45.24 -4.84
N HIS A 454 -64.05 46.07 -3.79
CA HIS A 454 -62.92 46.51 -2.97
C HIS A 454 -62.27 45.36 -2.18
N ALA A 455 -63.07 44.45 -1.63
CA ALA A 455 -62.58 43.24 -0.96
C ALA A 455 -61.91 42.25 -1.93
N GLU A 456 -62.37 42.17 -3.18
CA GLU A 456 -61.70 41.40 -4.24
C GLU A 456 -60.38 42.03 -4.69
N LEU A 457 -60.36 43.36 -4.86
CA LEU A 457 -59.14 44.12 -5.14
C LEU A 457 -58.07 43.90 -4.06
N GLN A 458 -58.45 44.00 -2.78
CA GLN A 458 -57.53 43.78 -1.67
C GLN A 458 -56.95 42.36 -1.67
N LYS A 459 -57.79 41.33 -1.88
CA LYS A 459 -57.32 39.94 -2.03
C LYS A 459 -56.38 39.76 -3.23
N ALA A 460 -56.64 40.44 -4.34
CA ALA A 460 -55.77 40.41 -5.52
C ALA A 460 -54.41 41.08 -5.24
N GLU A 461 -54.38 42.20 -4.50
CA GLU A 461 -53.13 42.82 -4.05
C GLU A 461 -52.35 41.93 -3.06
N GLU A 462 -53.02 41.28 -2.12
CA GLU A 462 -52.41 40.35 -1.16
C GLU A 462 -51.80 39.14 -1.89
N ALA A 463 -52.54 38.54 -2.83
CA ALA A 463 -52.03 37.47 -3.69
C ALA A 463 -50.86 37.93 -4.57
N LEU A 464 -50.88 39.16 -5.08
CA LEU A 464 -49.77 39.74 -5.85
C LEU A 464 -48.52 39.93 -4.98
N LYS A 465 -48.68 40.42 -3.74
CA LYS A 465 -47.59 40.53 -2.75
C LYS A 465 -47.00 39.15 -2.40
N GLU A 466 -47.85 38.12 -2.23
CA GLU A 466 -47.40 36.73 -2.00
C GLU A 466 -46.63 36.17 -3.20
N LEU A 467 -47.14 36.35 -4.42
CA LEU A 467 -46.49 35.92 -5.67
C LEU A 467 -45.16 36.65 -5.92
N GLN A 468 -45.10 37.96 -5.66
CA GLN A 468 -43.87 38.75 -5.76
C GLN A 468 -42.83 38.28 -4.73
N THR A 469 -43.26 37.95 -3.51
CA THR A 469 -42.40 37.37 -2.47
C THR A 469 -41.88 35.98 -2.86
N ARG A 470 -42.75 35.09 -3.39
CA ARG A 470 -42.32 33.79 -3.94
C ARG A 470 -41.35 33.95 -5.10
N SER A 471 -41.57 34.93 -5.99
CA SER A 471 -40.67 35.22 -7.12
C SER A 471 -39.27 35.62 -6.63
N ALA A 472 -39.18 36.52 -5.65
CA ALA A 472 -37.90 36.89 -5.04
C ALA A 472 -37.19 35.71 -4.35
N GLN A 473 -37.93 34.84 -3.64
CA GLN A 473 -37.39 33.63 -3.03
C GLN A 473 -36.88 32.61 -4.07
N LEU A 474 -37.59 32.45 -5.19
CA LEU A 474 -37.18 31.57 -6.28
C LEU A 474 -35.94 32.11 -7.01
N GLU A 475 -35.86 33.42 -7.25
CA GLU A 475 -34.68 34.04 -7.85
C GLU A 475 -33.45 33.95 -6.92
N LYS A 476 -33.62 34.10 -5.61
CA LYS A 476 -32.56 33.84 -4.62
C LYS A 476 -32.08 32.39 -4.68
N LYS A 477 -32.99 31.40 -4.67
CA LYS A 477 -32.64 29.98 -4.81
C LYS A 477 -31.94 29.67 -6.14
N LYS A 478 -32.33 30.34 -7.23
CA LYS A 478 -31.66 30.26 -8.53
C LYS A 478 -30.23 30.80 -8.49
N GLN A 479 -29.98 31.91 -7.80
CA GLN A 479 -28.63 32.44 -7.58
C GLN A 479 -27.78 31.50 -6.69
N GLU A 480 -28.35 30.98 -5.60
CA GLU A 480 -27.70 29.98 -4.72
C GLU A 480 -27.31 28.70 -5.49
N LEU A 481 -28.20 28.19 -6.36
CA LEU A 481 -27.93 27.04 -7.22
C LEU A 481 -26.87 27.33 -8.29
N LEU A 482 -26.85 28.53 -8.88
CA LEU A 482 -25.83 28.93 -9.85
C LEU A 482 -24.43 29.00 -9.19
N ALA A 483 -24.32 29.60 -8.00
CA ALA A 483 -23.07 29.64 -7.24
C ALA A 483 -22.59 28.24 -6.81
N SER A 484 -23.53 27.34 -6.47
CA SER A 484 -23.23 25.93 -6.18
C SER A 484 -22.69 25.20 -7.43
N ILE A 485 -23.33 25.39 -8.59
CA ILE A 485 -22.88 24.83 -9.88
C ILE A 485 -21.49 25.36 -10.26
N GLU A 486 -21.23 26.65 -10.07
CA GLU A 486 -19.91 27.27 -10.33
C GLU A 486 -18.82 26.68 -9.41
N THR A 487 -19.14 26.49 -8.13
CA THR A 487 -18.24 25.83 -7.15
C THR A 487 -17.94 24.39 -7.54
N ILE A 488 -18.95 23.61 -7.92
CA ILE A 488 -18.81 22.22 -8.39
C ILE A 488 -18.02 22.15 -9.70
N ASN A 489 -18.18 23.12 -10.61
CA ASN A 489 -17.40 23.21 -11.84
C ASN A 489 -15.92 23.55 -11.57
N LYS A 490 -15.65 24.44 -10.61
CA LYS A 490 -14.28 24.74 -10.15
C LYS A 490 -13.64 23.50 -9.53
N GLU A 491 -14.30 22.83 -8.60
CA GLU A 491 -13.84 21.56 -8.03
C GLU A 491 -13.57 20.49 -9.09
N ASN A 492 -14.46 20.32 -10.07
CA ASN A 492 -14.23 19.35 -11.16
C ASN A 492 -13.05 19.75 -12.05
N THR A 493 -12.79 21.05 -12.23
CA THR A 493 -11.62 21.55 -12.94
C THR A 493 -10.35 21.26 -12.15
N ASP A 494 -10.33 21.51 -10.84
CA ASP A 494 -9.19 21.25 -9.96
C ASP A 494 -8.92 19.74 -9.84
N LYS A 495 -9.96 18.90 -9.72
CA LYS A 495 -9.88 17.43 -9.76
C LYS A 495 -9.32 16.95 -11.10
N ARG A 496 -9.74 17.54 -12.22
CA ARG A 496 -9.21 17.24 -13.57
C ARG A 496 -7.75 17.69 -13.74
N GLN A 497 -7.34 18.82 -13.14
CA GLN A 497 -5.94 19.25 -13.11
C GLN A 497 -5.07 18.32 -12.27
N LYS A 498 -5.52 17.95 -11.05
CA LYS A 498 -4.84 16.96 -10.19
C LYS A 498 -4.70 15.60 -10.87
N ALA A 499 -5.76 15.12 -11.53
CA ALA A 499 -5.71 13.88 -12.33
C ALA A 499 -4.74 13.99 -13.51
N LYS A 500 -4.70 15.13 -14.22
CA LYS A 500 -3.73 15.37 -15.29
C LYS A 500 -2.28 15.38 -14.78
N ALA A 501 -2.03 16.01 -13.63
CA ALA A 501 -0.72 16.02 -12.99
C ALA A 501 -0.29 14.62 -12.54
N LEU A 502 -1.20 13.83 -11.95
CA LEU A 502 -0.96 12.43 -11.58
C LEU A 502 -0.61 11.58 -12.81
N VAL A 503 -1.39 11.69 -13.89
CA VAL A 503 -1.10 10.99 -15.16
C VAL A 503 0.24 11.43 -15.73
N GLN A 504 0.58 12.72 -15.67
CA GLN A 504 1.86 13.22 -16.15
C GLN A 504 3.04 12.70 -15.30
N SER A 505 2.86 12.58 -13.98
CA SER A 505 3.82 11.93 -13.07
C SER A 505 4.01 10.46 -13.42
N LEU A 506 2.92 9.68 -13.52
CA LEU A 506 2.95 8.25 -13.87
C LEU A 506 3.53 8.00 -15.27
N VAL A 507 3.32 8.92 -16.22
CA VAL A 507 3.98 8.88 -17.54
C VAL A 507 5.47 9.15 -17.43
N SER A 508 5.92 10.11 -16.62
CA SER A 508 7.35 10.34 -16.39
C SER A 508 8.02 9.16 -15.68
N GLU A 509 7.38 8.59 -14.65
CA GLU A 509 7.85 7.41 -13.93
C GLU A 509 7.95 6.19 -14.86
N LYS A 510 6.93 5.96 -15.70
CA LYS A 510 6.98 4.93 -16.76
C LYS A 510 8.12 5.15 -17.74
N THR A 511 8.43 6.39 -18.11
CA THR A 511 9.56 6.70 -18.99
C THR A 511 10.89 6.40 -18.30
N ASN A 512 11.08 6.86 -17.06
CA ASN A 512 12.26 6.57 -16.25
C ASN A 512 12.47 5.05 -16.06
N LEU A 513 11.39 4.28 -15.85
CA LEU A 513 11.44 2.82 -15.74
C LEU A 513 11.78 2.13 -17.08
N LEU A 514 11.38 2.70 -18.22
CA LEU A 514 11.78 2.21 -19.55
C LEU A 514 13.25 2.54 -19.86
N GLU A 515 13.74 3.70 -19.42
CA GLU A 515 15.14 4.11 -19.53
C GLU A 515 16.02 3.23 -18.64
N ALA A 516 15.69 3.07 -17.35
CA ALA A 516 16.39 2.16 -16.44
C ALA A 516 16.37 0.70 -16.94
N ARG A 517 15.25 0.24 -17.53
CA ARG A 517 15.21 -1.06 -18.21
C ARG A 517 16.15 -1.12 -19.42
N SER A 518 16.27 -0.05 -20.20
CA SER A 518 17.22 0.02 -21.31
C SER A 518 18.68 0.05 -20.84
N GLU A 519 18.97 0.63 -19.68
CA GLU A 519 20.31 0.64 -19.08
C GLU A 519 20.67 -0.74 -18.52
N LEU A 520 19.76 -1.37 -17.78
CA LEU A 520 19.93 -2.76 -17.33
C LEU A 520 20.07 -3.74 -18.52
N GLN A 521 19.38 -3.52 -19.63
CA GLN A 521 19.56 -4.32 -20.84
C GLN A 521 20.96 -4.12 -21.45
N LYS A 522 21.44 -2.88 -21.56
CA LYS A 522 22.82 -2.59 -22.02
C LYS A 522 23.86 -3.25 -21.11
N GLU A 523 23.65 -3.22 -19.80
CA GLU A 523 24.56 -3.85 -18.83
C GLU A 523 24.53 -5.38 -18.90
N VAL A 524 23.34 -5.99 -19.09
CA VAL A 524 23.22 -7.44 -19.36
C VAL A 524 23.97 -7.82 -20.64
N ASP A 525 23.88 -7.04 -21.71
CA ASP A 525 24.58 -7.33 -22.96
C ASP A 525 26.09 -7.03 -22.87
N ARG A 526 26.50 -6.03 -22.06
CA ARG A 526 27.90 -5.78 -21.68
C ARG A 526 28.49 -6.95 -20.89
N LEU A 527 27.78 -7.46 -19.88
CA LEU A 527 28.19 -8.61 -19.08
C LEU A 527 28.23 -9.90 -19.92
N ARG A 528 27.32 -10.08 -20.89
CA ARG A 528 27.39 -11.17 -21.88
C ARG A 528 28.64 -11.07 -22.76
N MET A 529 28.99 -9.87 -23.22
CA MET A 529 30.25 -9.65 -23.94
C MET A 529 31.46 -9.94 -23.04
N GLU A 530 31.46 -9.51 -21.78
CA GLU A 530 32.56 -9.77 -20.84
C GLU A 530 32.70 -11.27 -20.50
N VAL A 531 31.60 -12.00 -20.31
CA VAL A 531 31.62 -13.46 -20.12
C VAL A 531 32.10 -14.18 -21.38
N ASN A 532 31.65 -13.78 -22.57
CA ASN A 532 32.14 -14.36 -23.82
C ASN A 532 33.64 -14.07 -24.04
N GLN A 533 34.10 -12.86 -23.71
CA GLN A 533 35.51 -12.48 -23.77
C GLN A 533 36.34 -13.32 -22.78
N ARG A 534 35.89 -13.48 -21.52
CA ARG A 534 36.53 -14.37 -20.54
C ARG A 534 36.54 -15.83 -20.97
N ASN A 535 35.51 -16.30 -21.67
CA ASN A 535 35.49 -17.66 -22.22
C ASN A 535 36.52 -17.82 -23.35
N VAL A 536 36.65 -16.86 -24.25
CA VAL A 536 37.70 -16.85 -25.30
C VAL A 536 39.10 -16.77 -24.68
N GLU A 537 39.29 -15.93 -23.66
CA GLU A 537 40.54 -15.82 -22.91
C GLU A 537 40.88 -17.13 -22.17
N ASN A 538 39.90 -17.80 -21.56
CA ASN A 538 40.07 -19.12 -20.94
C ASN A 538 40.39 -20.20 -21.99
N GLU A 539 39.74 -20.21 -23.15
CA GLU A 539 40.08 -21.13 -24.25
C GLU A 539 41.49 -20.88 -24.78
N GLN A 540 41.92 -19.63 -24.89
CA GLN A 540 43.29 -19.25 -25.24
C GLN A 540 44.29 -19.70 -24.17
N GLN A 541 44.03 -19.45 -22.88
CA GLN A 541 44.89 -19.92 -21.79
C GLN A 541 44.98 -21.44 -21.72
N VAL A 542 43.86 -22.16 -21.91
CA VAL A 542 43.85 -23.63 -21.99
C VAL A 542 44.61 -24.13 -23.21
N LYS A 543 44.56 -23.40 -24.33
CA LYS A 543 45.37 -23.71 -25.53
C LYS A 543 46.85 -23.45 -25.29
N GLU A 544 47.24 -22.29 -24.77
CA GLU A 544 48.63 -21.96 -24.44
C GLU A 544 49.20 -22.91 -23.38
N LEU A 545 48.42 -23.31 -22.36
CA LEU A 545 48.84 -24.30 -21.38
C LEU A 545 49.01 -25.70 -22.00
N ARG A 546 48.17 -26.08 -22.98
CA ARG A 546 48.38 -27.32 -23.76
C ARG A 546 49.61 -27.23 -24.64
N GLU A 547 49.85 -26.11 -25.31
CA GLU A 547 51.02 -25.90 -26.17
C GLU A 547 52.30 -25.88 -25.34
N GLN A 548 52.38 -25.10 -24.25
CA GLN A 548 53.50 -25.11 -23.30
C GLN A 548 53.72 -26.47 -22.63
N ASN A 549 52.66 -27.22 -22.31
CA ASN A 549 52.81 -28.55 -21.71
C ASN A 549 53.29 -29.58 -22.75
N ASN A 550 52.83 -29.47 -24.01
CA ASN A 550 53.35 -30.28 -25.11
C ASN A 550 54.80 -29.92 -25.45
N GLU A 551 55.18 -28.64 -25.41
CA GLU A 551 56.57 -28.20 -25.56
C GLU A 551 57.44 -28.69 -24.40
N LYS A 552 56.98 -28.61 -23.15
CA LYS A 552 57.68 -29.18 -21.99
C LYS A 552 57.77 -30.71 -22.08
N ALA A 553 56.75 -31.39 -22.58
CA ALA A 553 56.78 -32.83 -22.86
C ALA A 553 57.79 -33.16 -23.97
N ALA A 554 57.85 -32.38 -25.05
CA ALA A 554 58.82 -32.55 -26.13
C ALA A 554 60.25 -32.23 -25.69
N GLN A 555 60.47 -31.15 -24.93
CA GLN A 555 61.77 -30.79 -24.35
C GLN A 555 62.24 -31.82 -23.33
N SER A 556 61.37 -32.30 -22.44
CA SER A 556 61.72 -33.36 -21.48
C SER A 556 61.95 -34.69 -22.19
N ALA A 557 61.18 -35.06 -23.22
CA ALA A 557 61.46 -36.24 -24.05
C ALA A 557 62.80 -36.12 -24.78
N ALA A 558 63.13 -34.96 -25.36
CA ALA A 558 64.42 -34.71 -26.00
C ALA A 558 65.59 -34.72 -24.99
N THR A 559 65.36 -34.21 -23.77
CA THR A 559 66.35 -34.25 -22.68
C THR A 559 66.55 -35.68 -22.18
N ILE A 560 65.48 -36.46 -22.02
CA ILE A 560 65.52 -37.88 -21.66
C ILE A 560 66.24 -38.69 -22.75
N GLN A 561 65.99 -38.39 -24.03
CA GLN A 561 66.71 -39.02 -25.14
C GLN A 561 68.20 -38.67 -25.09
N SER A 562 68.56 -37.39 -24.97
CA SER A 562 69.95 -36.94 -24.83
C SER A 562 70.67 -37.59 -23.63
N LEU A 563 70.00 -37.68 -22.47
CA LEU A 563 70.52 -38.36 -21.28
C LEU A 563 70.59 -39.88 -21.46
N THR A 564 69.71 -40.49 -22.27
CA THR A 564 69.75 -41.92 -22.61
C THR A 564 70.93 -42.23 -23.52
N ASP A 565 71.18 -41.38 -24.52
CA ASP A 565 72.32 -41.46 -25.43
C ASP A 565 73.64 -41.17 -24.71
N GLU A 566 73.65 -40.22 -23.76
CA GLU A 566 74.79 -39.97 -22.88
C GLU A 566 75.03 -41.14 -21.92
N VAL A 567 73.99 -41.75 -21.34
CA VAL A 567 74.12 -42.97 -20.52
C VAL A 567 74.59 -44.17 -21.37
N ALA A 568 74.18 -44.27 -22.64
CA ALA A 568 74.70 -45.28 -23.56
C ALA A 568 76.19 -45.06 -23.88
N SER A 569 76.58 -43.80 -24.13
CA SER A 569 77.97 -43.37 -24.30
C SER A 569 78.82 -43.67 -23.07
N LEU A 570 78.34 -43.32 -21.87
CA LEU A 570 79.00 -43.60 -20.59
C LEU A 570 79.10 -45.10 -20.31
N LYS A 571 78.10 -45.92 -20.67
CA LYS A 571 78.21 -47.39 -20.61
C LYS A 571 79.26 -47.94 -21.57
N HIS A 572 79.38 -47.36 -22.77
CA HIS A 572 80.40 -47.76 -23.74
C HIS A 572 81.82 -47.32 -23.32
N ALA A 573 81.96 -46.12 -22.76
CA ALA A 573 83.19 -45.65 -22.15
C ALA A 573 83.58 -46.52 -20.93
N LEU A 574 82.63 -46.87 -20.06
CA LEU A 574 82.86 -47.74 -18.90
C LEU A 574 83.31 -49.15 -19.30
N THR A 575 82.70 -49.75 -20.32
CA THR A 575 83.18 -51.04 -20.85
C THR A 575 84.57 -50.92 -21.47
N THR A 576 84.84 -49.85 -22.22
CA THR A 576 86.19 -49.57 -22.77
C THR A 576 87.24 -49.40 -21.66
N VAL A 577 86.89 -48.71 -20.57
CA VAL A 577 87.74 -48.57 -19.39
C VAL A 577 87.98 -49.91 -18.70
N GLN A 578 86.94 -50.73 -18.51
CA GLN A 578 87.08 -52.09 -17.95
C GLN A 578 87.93 -53.02 -18.83
N GLU A 579 87.84 -52.91 -20.16
CA GLU A 579 88.75 -53.58 -21.08
C GLU A 579 90.20 -53.09 -20.91
N SER A 580 90.39 -51.77 -20.80
CA SER A 580 91.72 -51.17 -20.56
C SER A 580 92.32 -51.56 -19.21
N GLU A 581 91.49 -51.72 -18.17
CA GLU A 581 91.92 -52.14 -16.84
C GLU A 581 92.34 -53.62 -16.82
N LYS A 582 91.61 -54.51 -17.52
CA LYS A 582 92.05 -55.90 -17.75
C LYS A 582 93.39 -55.94 -18.49
N VAL A 583 93.61 -55.07 -19.48
CA VAL A 583 94.90 -54.95 -20.18
C VAL A 583 96.00 -54.40 -19.27
N GLN A 584 95.70 -53.40 -18.43
CA GLN A 584 96.65 -52.86 -17.46
C GLN A 584 97.00 -53.87 -16.37
N GLN A 585 96.07 -54.71 -15.94
CA GLN A 585 96.30 -55.77 -14.97
C GLN A 585 97.21 -56.86 -15.56
N ARG A 586 96.95 -57.32 -16.80
CA ARG A 586 97.87 -58.20 -17.55
C ARG A 586 99.25 -57.57 -17.73
N ALA A 587 99.34 -56.25 -17.93
CA ALA A 587 100.62 -55.54 -18.00
C ALA A 587 101.35 -55.49 -16.64
N LYS A 588 100.64 -55.36 -15.51
CA LYS A 588 101.21 -55.47 -14.15
C LYS A 588 101.71 -56.89 -13.88
N GLU A 589 100.95 -57.92 -14.24
CA GLU A 589 101.34 -59.33 -14.13
C GLU A 589 102.60 -59.64 -14.97
N LEU A 590 102.65 -59.15 -16.21
CA LEU A 590 103.82 -59.32 -17.09
C LEU A 590 105.04 -58.50 -16.61
N ALA A 591 104.83 -57.39 -15.92
CA ALA A 591 105.89 -56.63 -15.26
C ALA A 591 106.40 -57.31 -13.97
N ALA A 592 105.52 -58.00 -13.23
CA ALA A 592 105.90 -58.81 -12.07
C ALA A 592 106.76 -60.02 -12.52
N ALA A 593 106.30 -60.77 -13.52
CA ALA A 593 107.05 -61.89 -14.10
C ALA A 593 108.43 -61.47 -14.63
N LYS A 594 108.55 -60.27 -15.22
CA LYS A 594 109.86 -59.71 -15.62
C LYS A 594 110.79 -59.46 -14.43
N ARG A 595 110.29 -58.94 -13.31
CA ARG A 595 111.10 -58.74 -12.09
C ARG A 595 111.57 -60.05 -11.48
N GLU A 596 110.73 -61.08 -11.45
CA GLU A 596 111.12 -62.41 -10.97
C GLU A 596 112.24 -63.02 -11.83
N ILE A 597 112.18 -62.82 -13.15
CA ILE A 597 113.26 -63.23 -14.08
C ILE A 597 114.54 -62.42 -13.84
N GLU A 598 114.45 -61.12 -13.60
CA GLU A 598 115.62 -60.26 -13.31
C GLU A 598 116.29 -60.59 -11.96
N ASP A 599 115.52 -60.81 -10.89
CA ASP A 599 116.07 -61.20 -9.58
C ASP A 599 116.60 -62.64 -9.58
N SER A 600 116.01 -63.54 -10.37
CA SER A 600 116.59 -64.86 -10.65
C SER A 600 117.95 -64.75 -11.36
N ASN A 601 118.07 -63.87 -12.36
CA ASN A 601 119.34 -63.59 -13.03
C ASN A 601 120.37 -62.93 -12.09
N LYS A 602 119.97 -62.00 -11.21
CA LYS A 602 120.87 -61.44 -10.18
C LYS A 602 121.39 -62.51 -9.24
N LYS A 603 120.53 -63.41 -8.74
CA LYS A 603 120.95 -64.54 -7.89
C LYS A 603 121.94 -65.46 -8.63
N ARG A 604 121.70 -65.73 -9.91
CA ARG A 604 122.61 -66.53 -10.76
C ARG A 604 123.95 -65.83 -11.06
N LEU A 605 123.97 -64.50 -11.11
CA LEU A 605 125.21 -63.70 -11.23
C LEU A 605 125.99 -63.61 -9.92
N ALA A 606 125.30 -63.46 -8.78
CA ALA A 606 125.93 -63.47 -7.45
C ALA A 606 126.66 -64.80 -7.18
N ALA A 607 125.99 -65.93 -7.38
CA ALA A 607 126.59 -67.25 -7.23
C ALA A 607 127.79 -67.48 -8.18
N LYS A 608 127.80 -66.84 -9.35
CA LYS A 608 128.92 -66.89 -10.30
C LYS A 608 130.10 -66.02 -9.87
N ALA A 609 129.86 -64.87 -9.24
CA ALA A 609 130.92 -64.03 -8.68
C ALA A 609 131.58 -64.70 -7.45
N GLU A 610 130.78 -65.34 -6.60
CA GLU A 610 131.24 -66.01 -5.38
C GLU A 610 132.11 -67.25 -5.69
N THR A 611 131.68 -68.08 -6.65
CA THR A 611 132.50 -69.21 -7.14
C THR A 611 133.79 -68.76 -7.82
N GLN A 612 133.78 -67.62 -8.53
CA GLN A 612 134.98 -67.07 -9.16
C GLN A 612 135.96 -66.42 -8.14
N LYS A 613 135.47 -65.92 -7.00
CA LYS A 613 136.31 -65.45 -5.88
C LYS A 613 137.04 -66.58 -5.17
N LEU A 614 136.34 -67.68 -4.87
CA LEU A 614 136.92 -68.88 -4.24
C LEU A 614 138.05 -69.51 -5.09
N ALA A 615 137.92 -69.48 -6.42
CA ALA A 615 138.97 -69.96 -7.32
C ALA A 615 140.28 -69.14 -7.21
N VAL A 616 140.19 -67.81 -7.14
CA VAL A 616 141.35 -66.91 -7.00
C VAL A 616 142.01 -67.04 -5.62
N GLU A 617 141.22 -67.26 -4.57
CA GLU A 617 141.74 -67.49 -3.22
C GLU A 617 142.50 -68.83 -3.12
N LEU A 618 142.02 -69.89 -3.77
CA LEU A 618 142.74 -71.18 -3.89
C LEU A 618 144.03 -71.08 -4.72
N GLU A 619 144.03 -70.32 -5.81
CA GLU A 619 145.22 -70.14 -6.68
C GLU A 619 146.34 -69.38 -5.96
N ASN A 620 146.00 -68.38 -5.12
CA ASN A 620 146.97 -67.65 -4.32
C ASN A 620 147.56 -68.49 -3.17
N VAL A 621 146.78 -69.40 -2.57
CA VAL A 621 147.30 -70.34 -1.56
C VAL A 621 148.31 -71.31 -2.18
N HIS A 622 148.05 -71.81 -3.39
CA HIS A 622 149.03 -72.63 -4.14
C HIS A 622 150.35 -71.88 -4.39
N LYS A 623 150.28 -70.64 -4.89
CA LYS A 623 151.48 -69.84 -5.19
C LYS A 623 152.35 -69.56 -3.96
N CYS A 624 151.74 -69.34 -2.79
CA CYS A 624 152.50 -69.23 -1.53
C CYS A 624 153.18 -70.54 -1.14
N LEU A 625 152.53 -71.70 -1.36
CA LEU A 625 153.07 -73.01 -1.04
C LEU A 625 154.26 -73.40 -1.93
N ASP A 626 154.16 -73.13 -3.24
CA ASP A 626 155.24 -73.33 -4.21
C ASP A 626 156.44 -72.42 -3.92
N HIS A 627 156.20 -71.16 -3.54
CA HIS A 627 157.29 -70.21 -3.27
C HIS A 627 158.11 -70.63 -2.03
N ILE A 628 157.46 -71.10 -0.97
CA ILE A 628 158.13 -71.65 0.22
C ILE A 628 158.90 -72.93 -0.12
N THR A 629 158.27 -73.86 -0.85
CA THR A 629 158.90 -75.12 -1.28
C THR A 629 160.14 -74.88 -2.14
N THR A 630 160.09 -73.88 -3.04
CA THR A 630 161.22 -73.50 -3.89
C THR A 630 162.33 -72.84 -3.08
N HIS A 631 162.01 -71.93 -2.14
CA HIS A 631 162.98 -71.22 -1.32
C HIS A 631 163.74 -72.15 -0.34
N VAL A 632 163.08 -73.17 0.21
CA VAL A 632 163.74 -74.16 1.08
C VAL A 632 164.69 -75.05 0.29
N ASN A 633 164.27 -75.52 -0.89
CA ASN A 633 165.14 -76.32 -1.78
C ASN A 633 166.33 -75.52 -2.32
N ALA A 634 166.15 -74.23 -2.63
CA ALA A 634 167.23 -73.33 -3.03
C ALA A 634 168.30 -73.21 -1.92
N ASN A 635 167.91 -72.81 -0.71
CA ASN A 635 168.84 -72.65 0.42
C ASN A 635 169.57 -73.96 0.77
N CYS A 636 168.90 -75.12 0.65
CA CYS A 636 169.54 -76.41 0.90
C CYS A 636 170.60 -76.74 -0.17
N THR A 637 170.29 -76.46 -1.43
CA THR A 637 171.22 -76.65 -2.56
C THR A 637 172.40 -75.68 -2.51
N GLU A 638 172.17 -74.42 -2.16
CA GLU A 638 173.21 -73.38 -2.10
C GLU A 638 174.22 -73.65 -0.97
N ASN A 639 173.78 -74.13 0.20
CA ASN A 639 174.70 -74.56 1.26
C ASN A 639 175.56 -75.77 0.83
N ILE A 640 174.97 -76.73 0.10
CA ILE A 640 175.72 -77.87 -0.48
C ILE A 640 176.75 -77.36 -1.51
N GLN A 641 176.41 -76.35 -2.31
CA GLN A 641 177.32 -75.75 -3.29
C GLN A 641 178.43 -74.89 -2.65
N GLN A 642 178.16 -74.17 -1.56
CA GLN A 642 179.23 -73.46 -0.83
C GLN A 642 180.21 -74.44 -0.17
N ILE A 643 179.73 -75.55 0.39
CA ILE A 643 180.60 -76.64 0.87
C ILE A 643 181.44 -77.22 -0.28
N ALA A 644 180.83 -77.45 -1.45
CA ALA A 644 181.53 -77.95 -2.63
C ALA A 644 182.57 -76.95 -3.19
N LEU A 645 182.33 -75.63 -3.10
CA LEU A 645 183.28 -74.59 -3.54
C LEU A 645 184.48 -74.46 -2.60
N VAL A 646 184.28 -74.55 -1.28
CA VAL A 646 185.40 -74.62 -0.31
C VAL A 646 186.21 -75.90 -0.50
N GLN A 647 185.57 -77.03 -0.80
CA GLN A 647 186.26 -78.26 -1.19
C GLN A 647 186.98 -78.13 -2.54
N GLY A 648 186.43 -77.36 -3.49
CA GLY A 648 187.04 -77.07 -4.79
C GLY A 648 188.34 -76.27 -4.69
N HIS A 649 188.38 -75.22 -3.87
CA HIS A 649 189.60 -74.43 -3.64
C HIS A 649 190.69 -75.17 -2.85
N VAL A 650 190.35 -76.23 -2.12
CA VAL A 650 191.36 -77.19 -1.59
C VAL A 650 191.86 -78.14 -2.69
N LYS A 651 191.04 -78.41 -3.71
CA LYS A 651 191.32 -79.40 -4.75
C LYS A 651 192.27 -78.90 -5.84
N GLU A 652 192.09 -77.70 -6.37
CA GLU A 652 193.08 -77.10 -7.30
C GLU A 652 194.43 -76.82 -6.61
N ALA A 653 194.43 -76.64 -5.29
CA ALA A 653 195.66 -76.54 -4.49
C ALA A 653 196.37 -77.89 -4.23
N LEU A 654 195.71 -79.04 -4.48
CA LEU A 654 196.24 -80.39 -4.24
C LEU A 654 196.24 -81.32 -5.47
N GLU A 655 195.67 -80.95 -6.61
CA GLU A 655 195.97 -81.62 -7.89
C GLU A 655 197.35 -81.18 -8.46
N VAL A 656 198.03 -80.24 -7.80
CA VAL A 656 199.50 -80.04 -7.87
C VAL A 656 200.27 -80.96 -6.89
N LEU A 657 199.61 -81.61 -5.93
CA LEU A 657 200.23 -82.48 -4.90
C LEU A 657 199.43 -83.78 -4.63
N GLU A 658 199.42 -84.64 -5.66
CA GLU A 658 199.50 -86.11 -5.56
C GLU A 658 198.54 -86.93 -4.63
N LYS A 659 197.87 -87.89 -5.29
CA LYS A 659 197.55 -89.30 -4.86
C LYS A 659 196.14 -89.66 -4.32
N ARG A 660 195.52 -90.59 -5.08
CA ARG A 660 194.58 -91.69 -4.71
C ARG A 660 193.05 -91.45 -4.57
N ALA A 661 192.36 -91.64 -5.71
CA ALA A 661 191.30 -92.64 -5.99
C ALA A 661 189.97 -92.74 -5.17
N GLY A 662 188.83 -93.04 -5.85
CA GLY A 662 187.77 -93.91 -5.28
C GLY A 662 186.26 -93.72 -5.57
N ILE A 663 185.79 -94.02 -6.80
CA ILE A 663 184.53 -94.76 -7.17
C ILE A 663 183.22 -94.69 -6.29
N GLY A 664 182.05 -94.42 -6.92
CA GLY A 664 180.86 -95.34 -6.82
C GLY A 664 179.40 -94.85 -6.62
N ALA A 665 178.43 -95.71 -7.01
CA ALA A 665 176.99 -95.86 -6.58
C ALA A 665 175.79 -95.36 -7.48
N GLN A 666 174.54 -95.78 -7.15
CA GLN A 666 173.33 -95.88 -8.01
C GLN A 666 171.98 -95.38 -7.39
N ALA A 667 170.87 -95.30 -8.17
CA ALA A 667 169.47 -94.94 -7.76
C ALA A 667 168.34 -95.68 -8.58
N LYS A 668 167.02 -95.61 -8.20
CA LYS A 668 165.93 -96.51 -8.72
C LYS A 668 164.44 -96.10 -8.42
N GLN A 669 163.45 -96.64 -9.20
CA GLN A 669 161.98 -96.85 -8.90
C GLN A 669 161.01 -95.60 -8.91
N GLN A 670 159.65 -95.63 -9.06
CA GLN A 670 158.61 -96.69 -9.25
C GLN A 670 157.31 -96.23 -10.05
N ARG A 671 156.07 -96.42 -9.51
CA ARG A 671 154.67 -96.27 -10.06
C ARG A 671 153.66 -96.23 -8.87
N PRO A 672 152.43 -95.63 -8.93
CA PRO A 672 151.18 -96.14 -9.59
C PRO A 672 150.53 -95.07 -10.54
N GLU A 673 149.29 -95.06 -11.10
CA GLU A 673 147.97 -95.79 -10.98
C GLU A 673 146.97 -95.17 -9.93
N ASP A 674 145.61 -95.21 -10.04
CA ASP A 674 144.68 -95.89 -10.98
C ASP A 674 143.22 -95.31 -11.02
N ASP A 675 142.43 -95.71 -12.05
CA ASP A 675 140.95 -95.94 -12.16
C ASP A 675 139.85 -94.98 -11.58
N THR A 676 138.52 -95.06 -11.89
CA THR A 676 137.62 -95.94 -12.70
C THR A 676 136.59 -95.04 -13.45
N ALA A 677 135.92 -95.39 -14.58
CA ALA A 677 134.92 -96.44 -14.90
C ALA A 677 133.59 -96.34 -14.06
N GLU A 678 132.37 -96.74 -14.49
CA GLU A 678 131.87 -97.45 -15.70
C GLU A 678 130.31 -97.31 -15.82
N ILE A 679 129.69 -97.95 -16.83
CA ILE A 679 128.30 -98.52 -16.86
C ILE A 679 127.04 -97.60 -16.91
N VAL A 680 125.86 -98.00 -17.44
CA VAL A 680 125.42 -98.73 -18.68
C VAL A 680 123.87 -98.92 -18.72
N ARG A 681 123.29 -99.17 -19.91
CA ARG A 681 121.86 -99.56 -20.22
C ARG A 681 120.80 -98.45 -20.00
N LYS A 682 119.74 -98.23 -20.82
CA LYS A 682 118.98 -98.95 -21.89
C LYS A 682 117.74 -99.75 -21.41
N ALA A 683 116.63 -99.56 -22.14
CA ALA A 683 115.36 -100.32 -22.23
C ALA A 683 114.08 -99.65 -21.64
N GLU A 684 113.09 -99.44 -22.52
CA GLU A 684 111.65 -99.81 -22.45
C GLU A 684 110.94 -99.78 -21.06
N ALA A 685 109.76 -99.16 -20.85
CA ALA A 685 108.50 -99.40 -21.57
C ALA A 685 107.31 -98.51 -21.09
N LEU A 686 106.27 -98.39 -21.95
CA LEU A 686 104.83 -98.19 -21.64
C LEU A 686 104.30 -96.88 -20.97
N SER A 687 102.95 -96.76 -21.03
CA SER A 687 102.04 -95.75 -20.42
C SER A 687 101.84 -94.40 -21.16
N GLY A 688 100.61 -93.91 -21.40
CA GLY A 688 99.29 -94.58 -21.37
C GLY A 688 98.17 -93.98 -20.48
N VAL A 689 97.57 -92.87 -20.93
CA VAL A 689 96.12 -92.52 -20.78
C VAL A 689 95.46 -92.56 -19.38
N ARG A 690 95.23 -91.37 -18.79
CA ARG A 690 94.03 -90.90 -18.01
C ARG A 690 94.38 -89.54 -17.33
N SER A 691 93.51 -88.56 -17.09
CA SER A 691 92.05 -88.41 -16.91
C SER A 691 91.52 -88.68 -15.49
N GLY A 692 90.79 -87.70 -14.93
CA GLY A 692 90.25 -87.66 -13.56
C GLY A 692 90.76 -86.41 -12.82
N ASN A 693 89.96 -85.40 -12.49
CA ASN A 693 88.84 -85.28 -11.54
C ASN A 693 89.19 -85.46 -10.04
N ALA A 694 89.13 -84.32 -9.35
CA ALA A 694 88.45 -84.09 -8.08
C ALA A 694 88.92 -84.76 -6.76
N SER A 695 89.33 -83.87 -5.84
CA SER A 695 88.78 -83.71 -4.47
C SER A 695 89.60 -84.15 -3.24
N GLN A 696 89.30 -83.44 -2.14
CA GLN A 696 89.50 -83.72 -0.71
C GLN A 696 90.88 -83.56 -0.01
N GLN A 697 90.84 -82.67 1.01
CA GLN A 697 91.40 -82.81 2.37
C GLN A 697 92.93 -82.69 2.65
N ASN A 698 93.31 -81.52 3.19
CA ASN A 698 93.86 -81.28 4.55
C ASN A 698 94.43 -82.52 5.31
N PRO A 699 95.63 -82.43 5.92
CA PRO A 699 95.68 -82.03 7.34
C PRO A 699 96.90 -81.18 7.80
N GLN A 700 96.72 -80.59 8.99
CA GLN A 700 97.69 -80.16 10.04
C GLN A 700 99.19 -80.02 9.69
N ALA A 701 99.88 -78.89 9.83
CA ALA A 701 100.01 -77.90 10.93
C ALA A 701 100.96 -78.28 12.10
N LYS A 702 102.09 -77.54 12.25
CA LYS A 702 102.66 -77.02 13.52
C LYS A 702 104.02 -76.30 13.36
N ARG A 703 104.09 -75.06 13.88
CA ARG A 703 105.22 -74.45 14.66
C ARG A 703 106.59 -74.29 13.95
N LEU A 704 107.58 -73.52 14.41
CA LEU A 704 108.00 -72.88 15.69
C LEU A 704 108.95 -71.69 15.31
N GLU A 705 109.27 -70.58 16.01
CA GLU A 705 108.93 -69.83 17.26
C GLU A 705 109.18 -68.30 16.93
N GLU A 706 108.48 -67.29 17.49
CA GLU A 706 108.91 -66.35 18.58
C GLU A 706 110.18 -65.46 18.35
N ASN A 707 110.39 -64.27 18.98
CA ASN A 707 109.54 -63.26 19.67
C ASN A 707 110.36 -61.97 19.92
N VAL A 708 109.76 -60.76 19.86
CA VAL A 708 110.13 -59.59 20.70
C VAL A 708 108.89 -58.71 21.00
N SER A 709 108.71 -58.35 22.27
CA SER A 709 107.70 -57.43 22.85
C SER A 709 107.70 -56.00 22.25
N ARG A 710 106.60 -55.24 22.14
CA ARG A 710 105.50 -54.90 23.07
C ARG A 710 105.87 -53.81 24.12
N VAL A 711 105.86 -52.55 23.68
CA VAL A 711 105.94 -51.28 24.45
C VAL A 711 105.17 -50.21 23.63
N SER A 712 104.30 -49.33 24.16
CA SER A 712 103.61 -49.29 25.45
C SER A 712 102.20 -48.69 25.26
N GLU A 713 101.25 -49.13 26.09
CA GLU A 713 100.04 -48.36 26.38
C GLU A 713 100.37 -47.26 27.44
N GLN A 714 99.43 -46.36 27.75
CA GLN A 714 99.55 -45.27 28.76
C GLN A 714 100.54 -44.11 28.47
N VAL A 715 100.08 -43.09 27.73
CA VAL A 715 100.23 -41.67 28.13
C VAL A 715 98.95 -40.89 27.75
N CYS A 716 98.49 -39.99 28.62
CA CYS A 716 97.48 -38.95 28.36
C CYS A 716 96.08 -39.33 27.81
N ARG A 717 95.31 -40.11 28.57
CA ARG A 717 93.88 -39.81 28.79
C ARG A 717 93.68 -39.17 30.18
N ARG A 718 93.68 -37.84 30.28
CA ARG A 718 93.00 -37.01 31.33
C ARG A 718 93.36 -35.52 31.22
N ALA A 719 92.57 -34.75 30.47
CA ALA A 719 92.37 -33.30 30.60
C ALA A 719 91.17 -32.86 29.72
N PHE A 720 90.61 -31.67 29.97
CA PHE A 720 89.62 -30.98 29.13
C PHE A 720 88.28 -31.68 28.85
N THR A 721 87.66 -32.22 29.91
CA THR A 721 86.22 -32.54 29.96
C THR A 721 85.33 -31.29 30.16
N ASP A 722 85.69 -30.14 29.58
CA ASP A 722 84.98 -28.85 29.75
C ASP A 722 84.45 -28.24 28.44
N VAL A 723 84.99 -28.64 27.27
CA VAL A 723 84.62 -28.04 25.97
C VAL A 723 83.27 -28.58 25.42
N ALA A 724 82.80 -29.72 25.95
CA ALA A 724 81.56 -30.37 25.49
C ALA A 724 80.28 -29.67 25.96
N CYS A 725 80.28 -29.03 27.14
CA CYS A 725 79.06 -28.47 27.74
C CYS A 725 78.61 -27.18 27.03
N TRP A 726 79.57 -26.36 26.55
CA TRP A 726 79.27 -25.07 25.92
C TRP A 726 78.56 -25.21 24.57
N LYS A 727 78.93 -26.22 23.76
CA LYS A 727 78.31 -26.46 22.45
C LYS A 727 76.84 -26.90 22.53
N LEU A 728 76.43 -27.58 23.59
CA LEU A 728 75.03 -28.01 23.73
C LEU A 728 74.11 -26.85 24.14
N SER A 729 74.58 -25.96 25.01
CA SER A 729 73.84 -24.76 25.44
C SER A 729 73.58 -23.78 24.29
N VAL A 730 74.60 -23.50 23.47
CA VAL A 730 74.48 -22.58 22.30
C VAL A 730 73.51 -23.13 21.24
N VAL A 731 73.51 -24.43 20.98
CA VAL A 731 72.60 -25.06 19.99
C VAL A 731 71.15 -25.04 20.47
N VAL A 732 70.88 -25.19 21.77
CA VAL A 732 69.52 -25.06 22.32
C VAL A 732 69.06 -23.60 22.27
N ALA A 733 69.91 -22.64 22.66
CA ALA A 733 69.58 -21.21 22.62
C ALA A 733 69.24 -20.72 21.19
N THR A 734 70.03 -21.13 20.19
CA THR A 734 69.77 -20.77 18.78
C THR A 734 68.50 -21.43 18.22
N ASN A 735 68.19 -22.68 18.59
CA ASN A 735 66.92 -23.30 18.18
C ASN A 735 65.69 -22.63 18.84
N GLN A 736 65.82 -22.18 20.09
CA GLN A 736 64.76 -21.41 20.76
C GLN A 736 64.52 -20.06 20.05
N GLN A 737 65.60 -19.37 19.64
CA GLN A 737 65.50 -18.13 18.87
C GLN A 737 64.97 -18.35 17.45
N ILE A 738 65.34 -19.43 16.76
CA ILE A 738 64.81 -19.75 15.43
C ILE A 738 63.32 -20.07 15.50
N ARG A 739 62.85 -20.81 16.52
CA ARG A 739 61.41 -21.00 16.74
C ARG A 739 60.68 -19.69 17.01
N LEU A 740 61.19 -18.83 17.89
CA LEU A 740 60.62 -17.50 18.10
C LEU A 740 60.63 -16.65 16.82
N LEU A 741 61.64 -16.79 15.96
CA LEU A 741 61.66 -16.13 14.66
C LEU A 741 60.59 -16.69 13.71
N VAL A 742 60.35 -18.00 13.71
CA VAL A 742 59.29 -18.64 12.91
C VAL A 742 57.91 -18.24 13.43
N ASP A 743 57.61 -18.35 14.73
CA ASP A 743 56.35 -17.89 15.34
C ASP A 743 56.07 -16.40 15.06
N ILE A 744 57.12 -15.55 15.06
CA ILE A 744 57.01 -14.13 14.72
C ILE A 744 56.86 -13.93 13.21
N THR A 745 57.47 -14.76 12.37
CA THR A 745 57.34 -14.67 10.90
C THR A 745 55.98 -15.18 10.42
N GLU A 746 55.45 -16.27 10.98
CA GLU A 746 54.08 -16.72 10.74
C GLU A 746 53.09 -15.64 11.18
N ARG A 747 53.22 -15.08 12.40
CA ARG A 747 52.38 -13.94 12.82
C ARG A 747 52.54 -12.69 11.97
N LEU A 748 53.73 -12.41 11.44
CA LEU A 748 53.92 -11.28 10.51
C LEU A 748 53.35 -11.59 9.11
N CYS A 749 53.31 -12.85 8.69
CA CYS A 749 52.60 -13.28 7.48
C CYS A 749 51.09 -13.20 7.70
N ASP A 750 50.55 -13.68 8.82
CA ASP A 750 49.13 -13.56 9.18
C ASP A 750 48.71 -12.08 9.20
N ILE A 751 49.47 -11.22 9.89
CA ILE A 751 49.23 -9.77 9.94
C ILE A 751 49.39 -9.14 8.55
N ALA A 752 50.33 -9.59 7.71
CA ALA A 752 50.48 -9.09 6.34
C ALA A 752 49.39 -9.60 5.38
N VAL A 753 48.74 -10.73 5.68
CA VAL A 753 47.58 -11.23 4.93
C VAL A 753 46.32 -10.47 5.37
N GLU A 754 46.06 -10.36 6.68
CA GLU A 754 44.95 -9.56 7.22
C GLU A 754 45.03 -8.07 6.86
N GLN A 755 46.24 -7.51 6.67
CA GLN A 755 46.42 -6.11 6.26
C GLN A 755 46.46 -5.86 4.75
N ASN A 756 46.49 -6.88 3.88
CA ASN A 756 46.48 -6.68 2.42
C ASN A 756 45.06 -6.62 1.81
N ASP A 757 44.07 -7.28 2.40
CA ASP A 757 42.65 -7.15 1.97
C ASP A 757 41.93 -5.97 2.63
N ALA A 758 42.53 -5.36 3.66
CA ALA A 758 42.01 -4.16 4.31
C ALA A 758 42.56 -2.87 3.67
N ASN A 759 41.91 -2.39 2.61
CA ASN A 759 42.22 -1.11 1.95
C ASN A 759 42.48 0.01 2.99
N LEU A 760 43.72 0.52 3.03
CA LEU A 760 44.17 1.54 4.00
C LEU A 760 43.24 2.77 4.02
N LYS A 761 42.64 3.10 2.87
CA LYS A 761 41.67 4.19 2.73
C LYS A 761 40.43 3.96 3.60
N ASP A 762 39.92 2.74 3.69
CA ASP A 762 38.69 2.40 4.41
C ASP A 762 38.93 2.23 5.92
N VAL A 763 40.13 1.77 6.30
CA VAL A 763 40.60 1.82 7.69
C VAL A 763 40.71 3.27 8.17
N ILE A 764 41.29 4.16 7.36
CA ILE A 764 41.37 5.60 7.66
C ILE A 764 39.98 6.23 7.69
N ILE A 765 39.10 5.95 6.71
CA ILE A 765 37.73 6.48 6.67
C ILE A 765 36.94 6.04 7.89
N ASN A 766 36.97 4.76 8.27
CA ASN A 766 36.26 4.29 9.47
C ASN A 766 36.80 4.94 10.75
N LYS A 767 38.12 5.04 10.93
CA LYS A 767 38.71 5.65 12.14
C LYS A 767 38.49 7.16 12.20
N LEU A 768 38.54 7.85 11.06
CA LEU A 768 38.20 9.27 10.94
C LEU A 768 36.71 9.49 11.22
N THR A 769 35.82 8.68 10.65
CA THR A 769 34.36 8.77 10.82
C THR A 769 33.96 8.48 12.27
N GLN A 770 34.55 7.47 12.91
CA GLN A 770 34.33 7.14 14.31
C GLN A 770 34.78 8.30 15.22
N THR A 771 35.97 8.84 15.00
CA THR A 771 36.49 10.00 15.76
C THR A 771 35.63 11.25 15.54
N PHE A 772 35.23 11.54 14.29
CA PHE A 772 34.41 12.69 13.95
C PHE A 772 33.00 12.58 14.55
N THR A 773 32.38 11.40 14.47
CA THR A 773 31.07 11.12 15.07
C THR A 773 31.12 11.30 16.58
N GLN A 774 32.15 10.76 17.25
CA GLN A 774 32.32 10.89 18.70
C GLN A 774 32.57 12.35 19.14
N CYS A 775 33.41 13.10 18.41
CA CYS A 775 33.67 14.50 18.72
C CYS A 775 32.49 15.46 18.43
N PHE A 776 31.55 15.08 17.56
CA PHE A 776 30.34 15.87 17.28
C PHE A 776 29.13 15.46 18.13
N SER A 777 28.95 14.17 18.45
CA SER A 777 27.81 13.70 19.26
C SER A 777 27.85 14.27 20.68
N GLU A 778 29.01 14.24 21.35
CA GLU A 778 29.18 14.80 22.70
C GLU A 778 28.94 16.31 22.75
N LYS A 779 29.24 17.04 21.65
CA LYS A 779 29.02 18.48 21.55
C LYS A 779 27.58 18.84 21.24
N LEU A 780 26.92 18.13 20.32
CA LEU A 780 25.50 18.35 20.00
C LEU A 780 24.61 18.01 21.21
N LEU A 781 24.88 16.92 21.92
CA LEU A 781 24.12 16.53 23.11
C LEU A 781 24.25 17.57 24.24
N ASN A 782 25.45 18.11 24.46
CA ASN A 782 25.68 19.19 25.44
C ASN A 782 25.06 20.54 25.04
N VAL A 783 24.81 20.79 23.74
CA VAL A 783 24.09 21.98 23.28
C VAL A 783 22.58 21.80 23.42
N TYR A 784 22.05 20.62 23.08
CA TYR A 784 20.61 20.33 23.23
C TYR A 784 20.15 20.36 24.68
N ASN A 785 20.87 19.69 25.59
CA ASN A 785 20.51 19.68 27.02
C ASN A 785 20.48 21.10 27.63
N LYS A 786 21.34 22.01 27.15
CA LYS A 786 21.36 23.42 27.57
C LYS A 786 20.28 24.29 26.91
N ALA A 787 19.71 23.85 25.79
CA ALA A 787 18.55 24.50 25.19
C ALA A 787 17.27 24.18 25.97
N ASP A 788 17.08 22.91 26.35
CA ASP A 788 15.89 22.48 27.11
C ASP A 788 15.85 23.08 28.53
N GLU A 789 17.00 23.22 29.21
CA GLU A 789 17.10 23.97 30.47
C GLU A 789 16.73 25.46 30.32
N ALA A 790 17.07 26.08 29.19
CA ALA A 790 16.75 27.48 28.91
C ALA A 790 15.27 27.70 28.54
N VAL A 791 14.66 26.77 27.80
CA VAL A 791 13.21 26.78 27.51
C VAL A 791 12.39 26.58 28.78
N SER A 792 12.81 25.65 29.65
CA SER A 792 12.13 25.36 30.93
C SER A 792 12.10 26.55 31.91
N LEU A 793 12.97 27.56 31.72
CA LEU A 793 12.98 28.79 32.52
C LEU A 793 12.08 29.90 31.98
N LEU A 794 11.57 29.80 30.74
CA LEU A 794 10.74 30.84 30.11
C LEU A 794 9.24 30.68 30.41
N ASP A 795 8.73 29.44 30.53
CA ASP A 795 7.32 29.17 30.86
C ASP A 795 6.95 29.52 32.31
N ALA A 796 7.92 29.89 33.16
CA ALA A 796 7.69 30.18 34.58
C ALA A 796 7.14 31.60 34.87
N HIS A 797 7.11 32.52 33.90
CA HIS A 797 6.72 33.93 34.10
C HIS A 797 5.72 34.45 33.04
N GLY A 798 4.46 34.02 33.15
CA GLY A 798 3.30 34.67 32.52
C GLY A 798 2.70 35.77 33.43
N PRO A 799 2.33 36.97 32.91
CA PRO A 799 2.09 38.16 33.74
C PRO A 799 0.63 38.41 34.15
N THR A 800 0.46 39.30 35.13
CA THR A 800 -0.81 39.83 35.65
C THR A 800 -1.30 41.09 34.91
N SER A 801 -2.62 41.34 35.03
CA SER A 801 -3.30 42.66 35.03
C SER A 801 -3.84 43.30 33.74
N GLU A 802 -5.16 43.57 33.80
CA GLU A 802 -5.87 44.84 33.53
C GLU A 802 -5.97 45.49 32.13
N SER A 803 -7.20 45.50 31.58
CA SER A 803 -7.96 46.67 31.04
C SER A 803 -9.21 46.19 30.26
N GLY A 804 -10.28 46.97 30.00
CA GLY A 804 -10.64 48.31 30.50
C GLY A 804 -11.82 48.97 29.73
N HIS A 805 -13.02 49.01 30.35
CA HIS A 805 -14.19 49.89 30.06
C HIS A 805 -14.96 49.89 28.71
N ALA A 806 -16.29 49.68 28.82
CA ALA A 806 -17.36 50.57 28.33
C ALA A 806 -18.66 50.30 29.13
N ALA A 807 -19.16 51.22 29.97
CA ALA A 807 -20.31 52.11 29.73
C ALA A 807 -21.66 51.39 29.39
N VAL A 808 -22.62 51.22 30.33
CA VAL A 808 -23.62 52.21 30.86
C VAL A 808 -24.65 52.61 29.76
N ARG A 809 -25.97 52.46 29.89
CA ARG A 809 -26.90 52.72 31.04
C ARG A 809 -28.27 51.99 30.89
N PRO A 810 -29.06 51.74 31.97
CA PRO A 810 -30.46 51.30 31.92
C PRO A 810 -31.50 52.42 32.23
N VAL A 811 -32.78 52.03 32.31
CA VAL A 811 -34.00 52.79 32.74
C VAL A 811 -34.70 53.64 31.65
N SER A 812 -35.69 53.04 31.00
CA SER A 812 -37.13 53.29 31.27
C SER A 812 -37.96 52.09 30.82
#